data_AF-A0A7K5F2S7-F1
#
_entry.id   AF-A0A7K5F2S7-F1
#
_cell.length_a   1.000
_cell.length_b   1.000
_cell.length_c   1.000
_cell.angle_alpha   90.00
_cell.angle_beta   90.00
_cell.angle_gamma   90.00
#
_symmetry.space_group_name_H-M   'P 1'
#
loop_
_entity.id
_entity.type
_entity.pdbx_description
1 polymer ?
#
loop_
_entity_poly.entity_id
_entity_poly.type
_entity_poly.pdbx_seq_one_letter_code
_entity_poly.pdbx_strand_id
1 'polypeptide(L)'
;LQESMHAYAANVYTSVVEELMKGKQRKFIAVEQEFFRLWWDVVATDTHKQQVHQLLQEGRLEFVIGGQVMHDEAVTLIDDQILQLTEGHGFLYETFGIRPQFSWHVDPFGASATTPTLFALAGFNAHLISRIDYDLKADMQKTKKLQFVWQGSPSLSERQEIFTHVMDQYSYCTPSQIPFSNRSGFYWNGIAAFPDPPKDGVYPNMSLPVTDTNIHLYAQTMVANIKERAAWFRTSDVLWPWGCDKQFFNASVQYSNMDLLLDYINEHSAEFGVTVQYATVGDYFQAVYSRNLTWEIRDSQDFLSYSTEPFQAWTGFYTSRSTLKGIARRASSLLFAGESFFTQYVQKHPAGSICKCEALKQLQSLRWAVSEVQHHDGITGTESPKVKDMYMNNLMYGMFNVQKLMASIIFDMNNAKKNGEVYSSVYVKDSGIPGVDQYIIIYNPLAWNITTFVTLSVGHLAVSVYDELGHAVPAQVQSSAELHSTYDLYILVAISGLSYRKYHVKPLNGKQSAFIGRSVKYKRKDLTHADQQSQQLLPVVNNCYQVLFDQNTNLMHSITERETNHTVQLTQEFLEYHVNGDTTKGPISDNYLFAPNASAVPVSKAVGLEVVSGNLMTEIRQYFYSNVTSQEYIYALYTRMYTVPEGYDGKLLCHRIEQEYRVGPLELNHEAVLRTSTDLDTRQLLYTDSNGYQIQKRPFKAYENNTVARNYYPMVQTAYIEDDTTRLVLLAERAHGVSSQGNGQVEVMLHRRLWNNLQWDLNYNLTLNDSSVVRPVMWLILGTKAVTNILYWTSGLALEHRPVVMFGASSDGGDKPKLHRQLQQNSVHGSHVTVPPNLHLQTLSIPGWRYSSDHAEQVHSICMGRQKQGDADFSRVLLRIRHLHEVGEDPVLSRPVTVDLKSLLKGLGSVMVVAERSLTGTWDINTLKRWKWKTAQHPGKGFSKSTKASGNFTVTVYPKEIRTFFVYFQSQ
;
A
#
# COMPACT_ATOMS: atom_id res chain seq x y z
N LEU A 1 -16.27 9.49 17.05
CA LEU A 1 -14.97 8.96 16.59
C LEU A 1 -13.92 10.07 16.62
N GLN A 2 -14.04 11.09 15.78
CA GLN A 2 -13.11 12.23 15.76
C GLN A 2 -12.98 12.93 17.12
N GLU A 3 -14.10 13.17 17.83
CA GLU A 3 -14.09 13.73 19.19
C GLU A 3 -13.33 12.83 20.19
N SER A 4 -13.42 11.51 20.05
CA SER A 4 -12.71 10.55 20.91
C SER A 4 -11.21 10.52 20.61
N MET A 5 -10.82 10.62 19.33
CA MET A 5 -9.41 10.74 18.92
C MET A 5 -8.81 12.05 19.43
N HIS A 6 -9.54 13.16 19.28
CA HIS A 6 -9.13 14.47 19.81
C HIS A 6 -8.98 14.43 21.32
N ALA A 7 -9.96 13.88 22.04
CA ALA A 7 -9.90 13.77 23.51
C ALA A 7 -8.72 12.90 23.96
N TYR A 8 -8.46 11.78 23.27
CA TYR A 8 -7.33 10.92 23.59
C TYR A 8 -5.99 11.63 23.35
N ALA A 9 -5.78 12.20 22.15
CA ALA A 9 -4.56 12.93 21.83
C ALA A 9 -4.33 14.13 22.76
N ALA A 10 -5.40 14.86 23.09
CA ALA A 10 -5.38 15.98 24.02
C ALA A 10 -4.87 15.57 25.40
N ASN A 11 -5.44 14.49 25.95
CA ASN A 11 -5.11 14.02 27.30
C ASN A 11 -3.70 13.45 27.38
N VAL A 12 -3.29 12.63 26.40
CA VAL A 12 -1.94 12.04 26.37
C VAL A 12 -0.89 13.13 26.27
N TYR A 13 -0.87 13.91 25.19
CA TYR A 13 0.26 14.80 24.92
C TYR A 13 0.32 16.01 25.87
N THR A 14 -0.83 16.53 26.32
CA THR A 14 -0.83 17.61 27.33
C THR A 14 -0.24 17.11 28.64
N SER A 15 -0.74 16.00 29.18
CA SER A 15 -0.26 15.49 30.47
C SER A 15 1.20 15.01 30.39
N VAL A 16 1.62 14.39 29.28
CA VAL A 16 3.02 14.00 29.07
C VAL A 16 3.94 15.21 29.06
N VAL A 17 3.63 16.26 28.29
CA VAL A 17 4.49 17.45 28.21
C VAL A 17 4.61 18.12 29.57
N GLU A 18 3.50 18.29 30.29
CA GLU A 18 3.51 18.86 31.64
C GLU A 18 4.36 18.03 32.62
N GLU A 19 4.23 16.71 32.61
CA GLU A 19 4.98 15.84 33.53
C GLU A 19 6.46 15.72 33.17
N LEU A 20 6.81 15.78 31.88
CA LEU A 20 8.20 15.90 31.47
C LEU A 20 8.79 17.23 31.97
N MET A 21 8.06 18.34 31.93
CA MET A 21 8.56 19.60 32.48
C MET A 21 8.76 19.58 34.01
N LYS A 22 8.00 18.75 34.74
CA LYS A 22 8.11 18.60 36.20
C LYS A 22 9.31 17.77 36.66
N GLY A 23 9.67 16.69 35.95
CA GLY A 23 10.73 15.77 36.39
C GLY A 23 11.83 15.58 35.35
N LYS A 24 13.04 16.09 35.59
CA LYS A 24 14.14 16.16 34.61
C LYS A 24 14.64 14.82 34.06
N GLN A 25 14.43 13.73 34.79
CA GLN A 25 14.80 12.37 34.40
C GLN A 25 13.78 11.72 33.45
N ARG A 26 12.52 12.17 33.46
CA ARG A 26 11.42 11.53 32.74
C ARG A 26 11.62 11.66 31.23
N LYS A 27 11.25 10.62 30.49
CA LYS A 27 11.36 10.55 29.03
C LYS A 27 10.13 9.89 28.39
N PHE A 28 9.83 10.27 27.15
CA PHE A 28 8.71 9.72 26.38
C PHE A 28 9.06 9.60 24.89
N ILE A 29 8.45 8.63 24.20
CA ILE A 29 8.53 8.49 22.74
C ILE A 29 7.15 8.76 22.11
N ALA A 30 7.13 9.50 21.00
CA ALA A 30 5.93 9.75 20.22
C ALA A 30 6.08 9.10 18.84
N VAL A 31 5.05 8.39 18.38
CA VAL A 31 5.15 7.52 17.19
C VAL A 31 4.35 8.10 16.01
N GLU A 32 3.01 8.08 16.09
CA GLU A 32 2.12 8.46 15.00
C GLU A 32 1.89 9.97 14.95
N GLN A 33 2.22 10.58 13.80
CA GLN A 33 2.05 12.02 13.61
C GLN A 33 0.60 12.44 13.44
N GLU A 34 -0.29 11.52 13.07
CA GLU A 34 -1.72 11.80 13.02
C GLU A 34 -2.25 12.32 14.36
N PHE A 35 -2.01 11.61 15.46
CA PHE A 35 -2.46 12.03 16.78
C PHE A 35 -1.66 13.22 17.32
N PHE A 36 -0.34 13.24 17.12
CA PHE A 36 0.48 14.35 17.60
C PHE A 36 0.09 15.67 16.94
N ARG A 37 -0.14 15.67 15.62
CA ARG A 37 -0.56 16.86 14.87
C ARG A 37 -1.94 17.35 15.31
N LEU A 38 -2.89 16.44 15.55
CA LEU A 38 -4.20 16.80 16.10
C LEU A 38 -4.09 17.58 17.42
N TRP A 39 -3.23 17.12 18.33
CA TRP A 39 -2.96 17.86 19.57
C TRP A 39 -2.23 19.19 19.31
N TRP A 40 -1.18 19.16 18.48
CA TRP A 40 -0.33 20.32 18.19
C TRP A 40 -1.10 21.50 17.57
N ASP A 41 -1.99 21.21 16.63
CA ASP A 41 -2.72 22.23 15.88
C ASP A 41 -3.95 22.75 16.62
N VAL A 42 -4.63 21.90 17.40
CA VAL A 42 -5.95 22.22 17.97
C VAL A 42 -5.92 22.48 19.47
N VAL A 43 -4.99 21.88 20.21
CA VAL A 43 -5.03 21.84 21.69
C VAL A 43 -3.81 22.49 22.35
N ALA A 44 -2.62 22.31 21.77
CA ALA A 44 -1.38 22.80 22.35
C ALA A 44 -1.34 24.33 22.45
N THR A 45 -1.07 24.85 23.65
CA THR A 45 -0.84 26.27 23.89
C THR A 45 0.55 26.68 23.40
N ASP A 46 0.81 27.98 23.24
CA ASP A 46 2.15 28.47 22.89
C ASP A 46 3.22 28.02 23.90
N THR A 47 2.85 27.93 25.18
CA THR A 47 3.70 27.36 26.24
C THR A 47 4.01 25.89 25.98
N HIS A 48 3.00 25.06 25.68
CA HIS A 48 3.22 23.65 25.34
C HIS A 48 4.12 23.51 24.11
N LYS A 49 3.93 24.34 23.09
CA LYS A 49 4.74 24.33 21.87
C LYS A 49 6.21 24.62 22.17
N GLN A 50 6.49 25.65 22.98
CA GLN A 50 7.85 25.97 23.43
C GLN A 50 8.47 24.85 24.28
N GLN A 51 7.69 24.25 25.19
CA GLN A 51 8.14 23.14 26.02
C GLN A 51 8.50 21.91 25.19
N VAL A 52 7.73 21.59 24.14
CA VAL A 52 8.06 20.50 23.21
C VAL A 52 9.40 20.76 22.52
N HIS A 53 9.64 21.98 22.02
CA HIS A 53 10.95 22.33 21.44
C HIS A 53 12.09 22.11 22.43
N GLN A 54 11.92 22.54 23.69
CA GLN A 54 12.89 22.32 24.75
C GLN A 54 13.12 20.82 25.01
N LEU A 55 12.05 20.04 25.19
CA LEU A 55 12.12 18.60 25.50
C LEU A 55 12.79 17.78 24.38
N LEU A 56 12.58 18.18 23.12
CA LEU A 56 13.24 17.59 21.96
C LEU A 56 14.74 17.91 21.96
N GLN A 57 15.12 19.15 22.25
CA GLN A 57 16.52 19.56 22.35
C GLN A 57 17.25 18.86 23.51
N GLU A 58 16.55 18.61 24.61
CA GLU A 58 17.05 17.88 25.79
C GLU A 58 17.11 16.35 25.56
N GLY A 59 16.53 15.82 24.46
CA GLY A 59 16.47 14.37 24.21
C GLY A 59 15.56 13.62 25.19
N ARG A 60 14.52 14.30 25.70
CA ARG A 60 13.55 13.78 26.67
C ARG A 60 12.21 13.43 26.04
N LEU A 61 11.89 14.09 24.93
CA LEU A 61 10.89 13.63 23.99
C LEU A 61 11.62 13.17 22.72
N GLU A 62 11.26 12.01 22.18
CA GLU A 62 11.81 11.51 20.91
C GLU A 62 10.68 11.10 19.97
N PHE A 63 10.73 11.56 18.72
CA PHE A 63 9.87 11.01 17.68
C PHE A 63 10.52 9.78 17.03
N VAL A 64 9.83 8.65 17.07
CA VAL A 64 10.26 7.38 16.48
C VAL A 64 9.27 6.96 15.39
N ILE A 65 9.74 6.36 14.30
CA ILE A 65 9.02 6.32 13.01
C ILE A 65 8.73 7.72 12.47
N GLY A 66 7.83 8.48 13.10
CA GLY A 66 7.45 9.83 12.68
C GLY A 66 6.69 9.88 11.36
N GLY A 67 6.14 8.75 10.90
CA GLY A 67 5.17 8.71 9.80
C GLY A 67 3.80 9.19 10.25
N GLN A 68 2.89 9.41 9.29
CA GLN A 68 1.50 9.72 9.60
C GLN A 68 0.91 8.65 10.54
N VAL A 69 1.21 7.38 10.26
CA VAL A 69 0.77 6.20 11.01
C VAL A 69 1.91 5.17 11.17
N MET A 70 1.75 4.21 12.07
CA MET A 70 2.48 2.93 12.00
C MET A 70 1.76 2.06 10.97
N HIS A 71 2.35 1.93 9.79
CA HIS A 71 1.72 1.26 8.66
C HIS A 71 1.74 -0.27 8.80
N ASP A 72 0.76 -0.97 8.23
CA ASP A 72 0.83 -2.41 8.04
C ASP A 72 1.98 -2.79 7.09
N GLU A 73 2.56 -3.96 7.29
CA GLU A 73 3.67 -4.48 6.50
C GLU A 73 3.27 -5.57 5.51
N ALA A 74 2.04 -6.11 5.55
CA ALA A 74 1.64 -7.22 4.68
C ALA A 74 0.91 -6.76 3.40
N VAL A 75 -0.08 -5.88 3.52
CA VAL A 75 -1.02 -5.50 2.44
C VAL A 75 -0.91 -4.05 1.98
N THR A 76 0.18 -3.37 2.32
CA THR A 76 0.51 -2.01 1.85
C THR A 76 1.46 -2.02 0.66
N LEU A 77 1.34 -1.06 -0.25
CA LEU A 77 2.33 -0.84 -1.32
C LEU A 77 3.44 0.06 -0.82
N ILE A 78 4.67 -0.16 -1.31
CA ILE A 78 5.82 0.67 -0.96
C ILE A 78 5.59 2.17 -1.25
N ASP A 79 4.83 2.51 -2.28
CA ASP A 79 4.52 3.90 -2.64
C ASP A 79 3.69 4.58 -1.53
N ASP A 80 2.70 3.87 -0.99
CA ASP A 80 1.86 4.36 0.11
C ASP A 80 2.63 4.40 1.44
N GLN A 81 3.52 3.43 1.68
CA GLN A 81 4.44 3.45 2.82
C GLN A 81 5.36 4.69 2.78
N ILE A 82 5.92 5.01 1.61
CA ILE A 82 6.74 6.20 1.41
C ILE A 82 5.91 7.47 1.60
N LEU A 83 4.69 7.52 1.07
CA LEU A 83 3.80 8.68 1.18
C LEU A 83 3.51 9.03 2.64
N GLN A 84 3.04 8.06 3.44
CA GLN A 84 2.68 8.31 4.83
C GLN A 84 3.90 8.76 5.67
N LEU A 85 5.09 8.20 5.39
CA LEU A 85 6.35 8.64 6.00
C LEU A 85 6.74 10.04 5.55
N THR A 86 6.52 10.36 4.28
CA THR A 86 6.83 11.68 3.71
C THR A 86 5.97 12.77 4.33
N GLU A 87 4.67 12.53 4.52
CA GLU A 87 3.76 13.48 5.19
C GLU A 87 4.13 13.70 6.66
N GLY A 88 4.39 12.63 7.41
CA GLY A 88 4.81 12.70 8.81
C GLY A 88 6.17 13.40 8.99
N HIS A 89 7.19 12.99 8.23
CA HIS A 89 8.52 13.61 8.27
C HIS A 89 8.50 15.05 7.78
N GLY A 90 7.69 15.37 6.77
CA GLY A 90 7.54 16.73 6.26
C GLY A 90 7.06 17.67 7.36
N PHE A 91 6.03 17.27 8.11
CA PHE A 91 5.56 17.99 9.29
C PHE A 91 6.66 18.13 10.35
N LEU A 92 7.29 17.03 10.76
CA LEU A 92 8.34 17.06 11.80
C LEU A 92 9.52 17.96 11.44
N TYR A 93 9.95 17.94 10.18
CA TYR A 93 11.06 18.76 9.71
C TYR A 93 10.66 20.24 9.59
N GLU A 94 9.45 20.53 9.08
CA GLU A 94 8.96 21.91 8.99
C GLU A 94 8.78 22.54 10.37
N THR A 95 8.18 21.80 11.31
CA THR A 95 7.85 22.30 12.65
C THR A 95 9.06 22.31 13.58
N PHE A 96 9.86 21.25 13.60
CA PHE A 96 10.93 21.07 14.60
C PHE A 96 12.34 21.02 14.02
N GLY A 97 12.49 20.92 12.70
CA GLY A 97 13.81 20.79 12.05
C GLY A 97 14.45 19.42 12.30
N ILE A 98 13.68 18.42 12.71
CA ILE A 98 14.22 17.11 13.11
C ILE A 98 13.90 16.03 12.07
N ARG A 99 14.69 14.97 12.13
CA ARG A 99 14.50 13.74 11.35
C ARG A 99 14.46 12.56 12.32
N PRO A 100 13.40 11.73 12.31
CA PRO A 100 13.38 10.48 13.06
C PRO A 100 14.57 9.59 12.68
N GLN A 101 15.21 9.01 13.70
CA GLN A 101 16.43 8.20 13.53
C GLN A 101 16.22 6.71 13.79
N PHE A 102 15.12 6.34 14.43
CA PHE A 102 14.83 4.97 14.85
C PHE A 102 13.35 4.65 14.57
N SER A 103 13.04 3.40 14.26
CA SER A 103 11.66 2.94 14.10
C SER A 103 11.12 2.27 15.36
N TRP A 104 9.80 2.09 15.41
CA TRP A 104 9.08 1.37 16.46
C TRP A 104 7.90 0.58 15.87
N HIS A 105 8.16 -0.46 15.07
CA HIS A 105 7.13 -1.21 14.32
C HIS A 105 6.60 -2.40 15.13
N VAL A 106 5.94 -2.11 16.24
CA VAL A 106 5.59 -3.15 17.24
C VAL A 106 4.28 -3.88 16.98
N ASP A 107 3.36 -3.26 16.24
CA ASP A 107 2.00 -3.78 16.10
C ASP A 107 1.55 -4.28 14.70
N PRO A 108 2.31 -4.11 13.60
CA PRO A 108 1.99 -4.80 12.34
C PRO A 108 2.03 -6.32 12.49
N PHE A 109 1.11 -7.02 11.82
CA PHE A 109 0.86 -8.45 12.02
C PHE A 109 1.82 -9.33 11.21
N GLY A 110 3.09 -9.29 11.58
CA GLY A 110 4.21 -9.80 10.81
C GLY A 110 5.07 -8.67 10.26
N ALA A 111 6.33 -8.96 9.91
CA ALA A 111 7.27 -7.96 9.40
C ALA A 111 7.76 -8.33 7.99
N SER A 112 7.73 -7.37 7.07
CA SER A 112 8.13 -7.54 5.68
C SER A 112 9.65 -7.34 5.50
N ALA A 113 10.22 -7.83 4.39
CA ALA A 113 11.61 -7.53 4.02
C ALA A 113 11.77 -6.12 3.38
N THR A 114 10.66 -5.53 2.94
CA THR A 114 10.64 -4.20 2.31
C THR A 114 10.77 -3.07 3.34
N THR A 115 10.03 -3.13 4.44
CA THR A 115 10.02 -2.13 5.52
C THR A 115 11.42 -1.76 6.04
N PRO A 116 12.30 -2.70 6.43
CA PRO A 116 13.65 -2.36 6.90
C PRO A 116 14.49 -1.68 5.81
N THR A 117 14.31 -2.07 4.54
CA THR A 117 14.99 -1.42 3.39
C THR A 117 14.52 0.02 3.22
N LEU A 118 13.22 0.27 3.39
CA LEU A 118 12.63 1.60 3.31
C LEU A 118 13.08 2.50 4.48
N PHE A 119 13.14 1.99 5.71
CA PHE A 119 13.69 2.75 6.84
C PHE A 119 15.19 3.03 6.68
N ALA A 120 15.95 2.08 6.15
CA ALA A 120 17.34 2.28 5.78
C ALA A 120 17.51 3.44 4.78
N LEU A 121 16.70 3.48 3.73
CA LEU A 121 16.67 4.54 2.71
C LEU A 121 16.19 5.90 3.27
N ALA A 122 15.28 5.89 4.26
CA ALA A 122 14.86 7.09 4.99
C ALA A 122 15.94 7.60 5.98
N GLY A 123 16.99 6.81 6.21
CA GLY A 123 18.16 7.20 7.00
C GLY A 123 18.18 6.66 8.43
N PHE A 124 17.38 5.65 8.76
CA PHE A 124 17.26 5.17 10.14
C PHE A 124 18.52 4.41 10.57
N ASN A 125 18.93 4.56 11.82
CA ASN A 125 20.11 3.92 12.38
C ASN A 125 19.82 2.48 12.85
N ALA A 126 18.61 2.23 13.34
CA ALA A 126 18.15 0.92 13.76
C ALA A 126 16.63 0.78 13.64
N HIS A 127 16.19 -0.48 13.57
CA HIS A 127 14.84 -0.91 13.40
C HIS A 127 14.39 -1.77 14.58
N LEU A 128 13.10 -1.72 14.92
CA LEU A 128 12.51 -2.51 15.99
C LEU A 128 11.17 -3.07 15.51
N ILE A 129 10.98 -4.37 15.70
CA ILE A 129 9.74 -5.10 15.41
C ILE A 129 9.32 -5.96 16.60
N SER A 130 8.07 -6.41 16.65
CA SER A 130 7.62 -7.37 17.68
C SER A 130 7.01 -8.65 17.13
N ARG A 131 5.98 -8.54 16.28
CA ARG A 131 5.14 -9.69 15.90
C ARG A 131 5.82 -10.54 14.82
N ILE A 132 6.37 -11.68 15.24
CA ILE A 132 6.90 -12.73 14.38
C ILE A 132 6.32 -14.07 14.84
N ASP A 133 6.37 -15.10 13.99
CA ASP A 133 5.78 -16.42 14.26
C ASP A 133 6.27 -17.01 15.61
N TYR A 134 5.34 -17.60 16.37
CA TYR A 134 5.56 -17.96 17.78
C TYR A 134 6.71 -18.96 18.00
N ASP A 135 6.82 -19.97 17.15
CA ASP A 135 7.84 -21.01 17.23
C ASP A 135 9.22 -20.44 16.87
N LEU A 136 9.29 -19.63 15.81
CA LEU A 136 10.49 -18.88 15.44
C LEU A 136 10.92 -17.92 16.56
N LYS A 137 9.99 -17.20 17.19
CA LYS A 137 10.31 -16.31 18.33
C LYS A 137 10.88 -17.10 19.50
N ALA A 138 10.25 -18.23 19.85
CA ALA A 138 10.72 -19.09 20.93
C ALA A 138 12.14 -19.61 20.67
N ASP A 139 12.45 -20.01 19.44
CA ASP A 139 13.79 -20.47 19.06
C ASP A 139 14.81 -19.34 19.04
N MET A 140 14.45 -18.16 18.54
CA MET A 140 15.31 -16.97 18.56
C MET A 140 15.61 -16.48 19.98
N GLN A 141 14.66 -16.61 20.92
CA GLN A 141 14.88 -16.33 22.34
C GLN A 141 15.88 -17.31 22.96
N LYS A 142 15.68 -18.62 22.77
CA LYS A 142 16.57 -19.67 23.29
C LYS A 142 18.00 -19.52 22.76
N THR A 143 18.13 -19.10 21.50
CA THR A 143 19.42 -18.96 20.80
C THR A 143 20.00 -17.54 20.85
N LYS A 144 19.32 -16.59 21.51
CA LYS A 144 19.71 -15.16 21.60
C LYS A 144 19.90 -14.48 20.24
N LYS A 145 19.05 -14.83 19.27
CA LYS A 145 19.08 -14.34 17.88
C LYS A 145 18.04 -13.25 17.57
N LEU A 146 17.37 -12.70 18.57
CA LEU A 146 16.43 -11.57 18.41
C LEU A 146 17.07 -10.26 17.94
N GLN A 147 18.40 -10.19 17.85
CA GLN A 147 19.15 -9.01 17.46
C GLN A 147 20.11 -9.36 16.31
N PHE A 148 19.97 -8.70 15.17
CA PHE A 148 20.73 -8.98 13.94
C PHE A 148 20.82 -7.76 13.03
N VAL A 149 21.68 -7.81 12.02
CA VAL A 149 21.70 -6.84 10.92
C VAL A 149 20.88 -7.41 9.77
N TRP A 150 19.84 -6.69 9.35
CA TRP A 150 18.91 -7.15 8.33
C TRP A 150 19.28 -6.56 6.96
N GLN A 151 19.54 -7.44 6.00
CA GLN A 151 19.70 -7.13 4.59
C GLN A 151 18.41 -7.48 3.84
N GLY A 152 17.38 -6.65 4.01
CA GLY A 152 16.05 -6.89 3.44
C GLY A 152 16.02 -7.00 1.91
N SER A 153 16.98 -6.36 1.21
CA SER A 153 17.07 -6.37 -0.26
C SER A 153 18.29 -7.15 -0.75
N PRO A 154 18.13 -8.18 -1.59
CA PRO A 154 19.28 -8.83 -2.24
C PRO A 154 20.07 -7.87 -3.14
N SER A 155 19.38 -6.93 -3.78
CA SER A 155 19.98 -6.00 -4.75
C SER A 155 20.75 -4.87 -4.07
N LEU A 156 20.26 -4.39 -2.92
CA LEU A 156 20.90 -3.30 -2.18
C LEU A 156 21.87 -3.83 -1.12
N SER A 157 21.61 -5.02 -0.55
CA SER A 157 22.45 -5.74 0.41
C SER A 157 23.02 -4.79 1.48
N GLU A 158 24.34 -4.80 1.70
CA GLU A 158 25.00 -3.96 2.70
C GLU A 158 24.73 -2.46 2.53
N ARG A 159 24.36 -1.99 1.32
CA ARG A 159 24.11 -0.56 1.05
C ARG A 159 22.91 -0.01 1.82
N GLN A 160 21.94 -0.86 2.13
CA GLN A 160 20.71 -0.50 2.84
C GLN A 160 20.39 -1.47 3.97
N GLU A 161 21.42 -2.04 4.61
CA GLU A 161 21.24 -2.87 5.79
C GLU A 161 20.83 -2.03 7.01
N ILE A 162 20.16 -2.66 7.98
CA ILE A 162 19.75 -1.99 9.22
C ILE A 162 19.75 -2.98 10.39
N PHE A 163 20.30 -2.57 11.53
CA PHE A 163 20.18 -3.38 12.75
C PHE A 163 18.73 -3.47 13.17
N THR A 164 18.28 -4.67 13.50
CA THR A 164 16.90 -4.94 13.89
C THR A 164 16.87 -5.63 15.25
N HIS A 165 16.07 -5.07 16.15
CA HIS A 165 15.69 -5.69 17.42
C HIS A 165 14.29 -6.28 17.27
N VAL A 166 14.14 -7.58 17.53
CA VAL A 166 12.85 -8.24 17.69
C VAL A 166 12.50 -8.30 19.17
N MET A 167 11.36 -7.76 19.56
CA MET A 167 10.89 -7.83 20.94
C MET A 167 10.62 -9.28 21.34
N ASP A 168 10.87 -9.59 22.60
CA ASP A 168 10.61 -10.90 23.18
C ASP A 168 9.09 -11.23 23.28
N GLN A 169 8.76 -12.35 23.91
CA GLN A 169 7.41 -12.90 24.02
C GLN A 169 6.42 -11.98 24.72
N TYR A 170 6.88 -11.06 25.57
CA TYR A 170 6.01 -10.09 26.22
C TYR A 170 5.61 -8.93 25.29
N SER A 171 6.20 -8.85 24.10
CA SER A 171 5.91 -7.81 23.11
C SER A 171 6.11 -6.40 23.70
N TYR A 172 5.31 -5.44 23.24
CA TYR A 172 5.42 -4.01 23.52
C TYR A 172 4.69 -3.53 24.78
N CYS A 173 4.02 -4.42 25.51
CA CYS A 173 3.29 -4.06 26.73
C CYS A 173 4.11 -4.40 27.99
N THR A 174 3.97 -3.57 29.02
CA THR A 174 4.38 -3.97 30.37
C THR A 174 3.54 -5.15 30.86
N PRO A 175 4.05 -5.97 31.81
CA PRO A 175 3.26 -7.03 32.42
C PRO A 175 1.93 -6.50 33.00
N SER A 176 0.81 -6.95 32.43
CA SER A 176 -0.52 -6.54 32.88
C SER A 176 -0.97 -7.31 34.12
N GLN A 177 -0.41 -8.49 34.37
CA GLN A 177 -0.72 -9.32 35.54
C GLN A 177 0.49 -9.39 36.47
N ILE A 178 0.25 -9.28 37.77
CA ILE A 178 1.29 -9.31 38.80
C ILE A 178 0.90 -10.25 39.96
N PRO A 179 1.85 -10.91 40.63
CA PRO A 179 1.53 -12.01 41.56
C PRO A 179 0.79 -11.59 42.84
N PHE A 180 0.88 -10.31 43.23
CA PHE A 180 0.40 -9.82 44.52
C PHE A 180 -0.87 -8.96 44.44
N SER A 181 -1.46 -8.81 43.25
CA SER A 181 -2.66 -8.00 43.02
C SER A 181 -3.58 -8.66 42.00
N ASN A 182 -4.88 -8.53 42.20
CA ASN A 182 -5.91 -8.93 41.23
C ASN A 182 -6.25 -7.81 40.23
N ARG A 183 -5.61 -6.64 40.35
CA ARG A 183 -5.71 -5.54 39.38
C ARG A 183 -4.56 -5.63 38.37
N SER A 184 -4.54 -4.70 37.41
CA SER A 184 -3.38 -4.57 36.54
C SER A 184 -2.08 -4.35 37.29
N GLY A 185 -0.99 -4.75 36.65
CA GLY A 185 0.38 -4.51 37.09
C GLY A 185 0.78 -3.05 37.05
N PHE A 186 1.25 -2.58 35.89
CA PHE A 186 1.91 -1.28 35.73
C PHE A 186 1.05 -0.22 35.00
N TYR A 187 -0.28 -0.34 35.10
CA TYR A 187 -1.26 0.55 34.47
C TYR A 187 -1.97 1.42 35.52
N TRP A 188 -1.27 2.40 36.11
CA TRP A 188 -1.85 3.22 37.18
C TRP A 188 -2.88 4.23 36.72
N ASN A 189 -2.92 4.59 35.43
CA ASN A 189 -4.01 5.37 34.86
C ASN A 189 -5.17 4.48 34.35
N GLY A 190 -5.05 3.15 34.38
CA GLY A 190 -6.06 2.22 33.86
C GLY A 190 -6.25 2.30 32.35
N ILE A 191 -7.44 1.93 31.88
CA ILE A 191 -7.82 1.97 30.46
C ILE A 191 -8.70 3.19 30.21
N ALA A 192 -8.31 4.00 29.21
CA ALA A 192 -9.05 5.21 28.86
C ALA A 192 -10.50 4.91 28.43
N ALA A 193 -11.46 5.58 29.06
CA ALA A 193 -12.88 5.51 28.73
C ALA A 193 -13.36 6.88 28.22
N PHE A 194 -13.78 6.93 26.95
CA PHE A 194 -14.28 8.14 26.30
C PHE A 194 -15.63 7.90 25.63
N PRO A 195 -16.53 8.91 25.57
CA PRO A 195 -16.37 10.26 26.12
C PRO A 195 -16.70 10.36 27.62
N ASP A 196 -17.22 9.31 28.23
CA ASP A 196 -17.73 9.30 29.61
C ASP A 196 -16.73 8.65 30.58
N PRO A 197 -15.79 9.42 31.18
CA PRO A 197 -14.88 8.89 32.20
C PRO A 197 -15.65 8.48 33.48
N PRO A 198 -15.13 7.50 34.25
CA PRO A 198 -15.74 7.11 35.52
C PRO A 198 -15.81 8.29 36.51
N LYS A 199 -16.97 8.47 37.14
CA LYS A 199 -17.22 9.60 38.07
C LYS A 199 -16.38 9.55 39.34
N ASP A 200 -15.98 8.36 39.75
CA ASP A 200 -15.12 8.11 40.91
C ASP A 200 -13.62 8.23 40.58
N GLY A 201 -13.27 8.43 39.31
CA GLY A 201 -11.89 8.47 38.83
C GLY A 201 -11.19 7.11 38.79
N VAL A 202 -11.89 6.00 39.07
CA VAL A 202 -11.33 4.65 39.05
C VAL A 202 -11.58 4.02 37.70
N TYR A 203 -10.56 4.05 36.85
CA TYR A 203 -10.64 3.48 35.51
C TYR A 203 -10.63 1.94 35.53
N PRO A 204 -11.24 1.28 34.53
CA PRO A 204 -11.10 -0.15 34.37
C PRO A 204 -9.64 -0.56 34.32
N ASN A 205 -9.31 -1.65 35.01
CA ASN A 205 -7.97 -2.21 35.04
C ASN A 205 -6.90 -1.23 35.59
N MET A 206 -7.28 -0.30 36.48
CA MET A 206 -6.35 0.61 37.14
C MET A 206 -5.56 -0.10 38.25
N SER A 207 -4.24 0.01 38.21
CA SER A 207 -3.31 -0.67 39.13
C SER A 207 -3.36 -0.07 40.54
N LEU A 208 -2.92 -0.82 41.56
CA LEU A 208 -2.79 -0.27 42.91
C LEU A 208 -1.64 0.75 42.92
N PRO A 209 -1.81 1.95 43.52
CA PRO A 209 -0.72 2.91 43.63
C PRO A 209 0.46 2.30 44.40
N VAL A 210 1.66 2.72 44.03
CA VAL A 210 2.91 2.35 44.68
C VAL A 210 2.96 3.05 46.04
N THR A 211 3.11 2.26 47.10
CA THR A 211 3.18 2.69 48.50
C THR A 211 4.27 1.92 49.22
N ASP A 212 4.69 2.39 50.40
CA ASP A 212 5.72 1.72 51.22
C ASP A 212 5.41 0.23 51.50
N THR A 213 4.12 -0.12 51.53
CA THR A 213 3.64 -1.49 51.77
C THR A 213 3.74 -2.43 50.57
N ASN A 214 3.81 -1.91 49.34
CA ASN A 214 3.80 -2.74 48.12
C ASN A 214 4.97 -2.45 47.15
N ILE A 215 5.77 -1.41 47.39
CA ILE A 215 6.87 -1.00 46.51
C ILE A 215 7.91 -2.10 46.31
N HIS A 216 8.24 -2.85 47.37
CA HIS A 216 9.16 -3.97 47.27
C HIS A 216 8.60 -5.09 46.38
N LEU A 217 7.29 -5.35 46.43
CA LEU A 217 6.64 -6.38 45.61
C LEU A 217 6.59 -5.97 44.13
N TYR A 218 6.31 -4.69 43.84
CA TYR A 218 6.44 -4.13 42.50
C TYR A 218 7.87 -4.25 41.99
N ALA A 219 8.86 -3.88 42.80
CA ALA A 219 10.28 -3.95 42.46
C ALA A 219 10.71 -5.39 42.15
N GLN A 220 10.39 -6.36 43.02
CA GLN A 220 10.66 -7.78 42.78
C GLN A 220 10.05 -8.26 41.46
N THR A 221 8.81 -7.86 41.16
CA THR A 221 8.11 -8.28 39.94
C THR A 221 8.75 -7.69 38.68
N MET A 222 9.07 -6.39 38.69
CA MET A 222 9.74 -5.73 37.57
C MET A 222 11.14 -6.31 37.35
N VAL A 223 11.93 -6.47 38.41
CA VAL A 223 13.30 -7.01 38.37
C VAL A 223 13.30 -8.45 37.86
N ALA A 224 12.35 -9.28 38.28
CA ALA A 224 12.20 -10.65 37.78
C ALA A 224 11.96 -10.65 36.26
N ASN A 225 11.05 -9.81 35.76
CA ASN A 225 10.79 -9.70 34.33
C ASN A 225 12.00 -9.15 33.55
N ILE A 226 12.73 -8.17 34.11
CA ILE A 226 13.97 -7.66 33.51
C ILE A 226 15.00 -8.78 33.36
N LYS A 227 15.24 -9.56 34.43
CA LYS A 227 16.22 -10.66 34.42
C LYS A 227 15.84 -11.76 33.44
N GLU A 228 14.55 -12.06 33.34
CA GLU A 228 14.04 -13.01 32.37
C GLU A 228 14.27 -12.53 30.93
N ARG A 229 13.89 -11.29 30.60
CA ARG A 229 14.17 -10.69 29.29
C ARG A 229 15.67 -10.65 28.98
N ALA A 230 16.51 -10.27 29.95
CA ALA A 230 17.96 -10.23 29.81
C ALA A 230 18.55 -11.57 29.36
N ALA A 231 17.96 -12.70 29.78
CA ALA A 231 18.43 -14.03 29.40
C ALA A 231 18.32 -14.29 27.89
N TRP A 232 17.38 -13.66 27.18
CA TRP A 232 17.15 -13.85 25.74
C TRP A 232 17.94 -12.91 24.84
N PHE A 233 18.62 -11.91 25.41
CA PHE A 233 19.42 -10.95 24.65
C PHE A 233 20.92 -11.15 24.89
N ARG A 234 21.73 -10.56 24.00
CA ARG A 234 23.20 -10.67 24.04
C ARG A 234 23.86 -9.57 24.86
N THR A 235 23.17 -8.46 25.07
CA THR A 235 23.64 -7.30 25.85
C THR A 235 23.12 -7.36 27.28
N SER A 236 23.84 -6.72 28.21
CA SER A 236 23.32 -6.43 29.55
C SER A 236 22.37 -5.23 29.57
N ASP A 237 22.23 -4.51 28.46
CA ASP A 237 21.24 -3.45 28.28
C ASP A 237 19.93 -4.08 27.79
N VAL A 238 18.87 -3.95 28.59
CA VAL A 238 17.55 -4.53 28.33
C VAL A 238 16.57 -3.42 28.01
N LEU A 239 15.89 -3.52 26.87
CA LEU A 239 14.74 -2.68 26.58
C LEU A 239 13.54 -3.21 27.35
N TRP A 240 13.01 -2.41 28.26
CA TRP A 240 11.77 -2.71 28.97
C TRP A 240 10.71 -1.66 28.60
N PRO A 241 9.78 -1.98 27.67
CA PRO A 241 8.79 -1.02 27.20
C PRO A 241 7.84 -0.65 28.34
N TRP A 242 7.78 0.65 28.67
CA TRP A 242 6.80 1.14 29.65
C TRP A 242 5.58 1.72 28.94
N GLY A 243 4.60 0.87 28.67
CA GLY A 243 3.37 1.26 28.00
C GLY A 243 2.54 0.06 27.58
N CYS A 244 1.43 0.34 26.91
CA CYS A 244 0.57 -0.57 26.16
C CYS A 244 -0.48 0.29 25.44
N ASP A 245 -1.45 -0.32 24.78
CA ASP A 245 -2.54 0.38 24.12
C ASP A 245 -3.25 1.34 25.09
N LYS A 246 -3.49 2.57 24.61
CA LYS A 246 -4.25 3.62 25.32
C LYS A 246 -3.70 3.99 26.71
N GLN A 247 -2.42 3.71 26.98
CA GLN A 247 -1.76 4.13 28.22
C GLN A 247 -1.31 5.60 28.16
N PHE A 248 -0.86 6.14 29.29
CA PHE A 248 -0.40 7.53 29.43
C PHE A 248 -1.41 8.64 29.11
N PHE A 249 -2.72 8.33 28.95
CA PHE A 249 -3.76 9.38 28.86
C PHE A 249 -3.84 10.24 30.13
N ASN A 250 -3.35 9.73 31.27
CA ASN A 250 -3.04 10.53 32.44
C ASN A 250 -1.60 10.22 32.87
N ALA A 251 -0.65 10.95 32.29
CA ALA A 251 0.76 10.73 32.54
C ALA A 251 1.18 11.05 33.99
N SER A 252 0.45 11.93 34.69
CA SER A 252 0.78 12.33 36.06
C SER A 252 0.70 11.16 37.03
N VAL A 253 -0.35 10.36 36.91
CA VAL A 253 -0.53 9.14 37.72
C VAL A 253 0.50 8.07 37.34
N GLN A 254 0.87 7.98 36.06
CA GLN A 254 1.93 7.05 35.64
C GLN A 254 3.29 7.44 36.24
N TYR A 255 3.78 8.65 35.96
CA TYR A 255 5.11 9.07 36.40
C TYR A 255 5.28 9.14 37.93
N SER A 256 4.24 9.53 38.67
CA SER A 256 4.31 9.57 40.15
C SER A 256 4.56 8.20 40.78
N ASN A 257 4.06 7.11 40.16
CA ASN A 257 4.30 5.75 40.60
C ASN A 257 5.63 5.20 40.04
N MET A 258 5.95 5.51 38.79
CA MET A 258 7.20 5.11 38.15
C MET A 258 8.41 5.67 38.89
N ASP A 259 8.41 6.96 39.25
CA ASP A 259 9.52 7.61 39.93
C ASP A 259 9.87 6.90 41.24
N LEU A 260 8.86 6.67 42.10
CA LEU A 260 9.04 5.93 43.37
C LEU A 260 9.67 4.55 43.16
N LEU A 261 9.16 3.80 42.18
CA LEU A 261 9.61 2.45 41.91
C LEU A 261 11.04 2.40 41.35
N LEU A 262 11.37 3.30 40.42
CA LEU A 262 12.71 3.39 39.84
C LEU A 262 13.75 3.78 40.90
N ASP A 263 13.43 4.77 41.73
CA ASP A 263 14.30 5.21 42.83
C ASP A 263 14.55 4.06 43.81
N TYR A 264 13.49 3.36 44.23
CA TYR A 264 13.60 2.22 45.14
C TYR A 264 14.48 1.10 44.58
N ILE A 265 14.30 0.72 43.30
CA ILE A 265 15.14 -0.31 42.65
C ILE A 265 16.60 0.13 42.61
N ASN A 266 16.88 1.39 42.30
CA ASN A 266 18.25 1.90 42.19
C ASN A 266 18.95 2.02 43.55
N GLU A 267 18.23 2.44 44.60
CA GLU A 267 18.72 2.45 45.99
C GLU A 267 19.05 1.04 46.48
N HIS A 268 18.29 0.03 46.02
CA HIS A 268 18.48 -1.39 46.33
C HIS A 268 19.18 -2.15 45.19
N SER A 269 19.93 -1.46 44.32
CA SER A 269 20.54 -2.07 43.14
C SER A 269 21.55 -3.17 43.48
N ALA A 270 22.21 -3.11 44.64
CA ALA A 270 23.08 -4.17 45.14
C ALA A 270 22.31 -5.46 45.50
N GLU A 271 21.07 -5.33 45.97
CA GLU A 271 20.18 -6.46 46.27
C GLU A 271 19.58 -7.03 44.98
N PHE A 272 19.03 -6.16 44.13
CA PHE A 272 18.33 -6.58 42.92
C PHE A 272 19.28 -6.98 41.78
N GLY A 273 20.53 -6.49 41.78
CA GLY A 273 21.52 -6.75 40.74
C GLY A 273 21.20 -6.09 39.39
N VAL A 274 20.38 -5.04 39.39
CA VAL A 274 20.01 -4.25 38.22
C VAL A 274 19.97 -2.78 38.57
N THR A 275 20.16 -1.93 37.56
CA THR A 275 19.89 -0.49 37.62
C THR A 275 18.88 -0.15 36.53
N VAL A 276 17.96 0.77 36.83
CA VAL A 276 16.88 1.17 35.93
C VAL A 276 16.92 2.67 35.69
N GLN A 277 16.56 3.10 34.48
CA GLN A 277 16.44 4.51 34.14
C GLN A 277 15.38 4.71 33.05
N TYR A 278 14.80 5.90 33.00
CA TYR A 278 14.03 6.31 31.83
C TYR A 278 14.94 6.38 30.61
N ALA A 279 14.45 5.84 29.49
CA ALA A 279 15.18 5.80 28.23
C ALA A 279 14.21 6.00 27.07
N THR A 280 14.65 6.72 26.04
CA THR A 280 14.02 6.66 24.73
C THR A 280 14.56 5.46 23.93
N VAL A 281 14.00 5.23 22.74
CA VAL A 281 14.47 4.16 21.84
C VAL A 281 15.89 4.48 21.35
N GLY A 282 16.19 5.75 21.09
CA GLY A 282 17.52 6.22 20.76
C GLY A 282 18.54 5.97 21.86
N ASP A 283 18.20 6.19 23.14
CA ASP A 283 19.08 5.86 24.27
C ASP A 283 19.41 4.36 24.31
N TYR A 284 18.40 3.50 24.12
CA TYR A 284 18.58 2.05 24.09
C TYR A 284 19.52 1.61 22.96
N PHE A 285 19.25 2.06 21.73
CA PHE A 285 20.10 1.68 20.60
C PHE A 285 21.51 2.26 20.72
N GLN A 286 21.67 3.45 21.29
CA GLN A 286 23.00 4.01 21.57
C GLN A 286 23.76 3.14 22.58
N ALA A 287 23.11 2.64 23.62
CA ALA A 287 23.73 1.71 24.58
C ALA A 287 24.17 0.41 23.88
N VAL A 288 23.29 -0.23 23.11
CA VAL A 288 23.58 -1.46 22.36
C VAL A 288 24.72 -1.25 21.34
N TYR A 289 24.68 -0.13 20.60
CA TYR A 289 25.71 0.22 19.63
C TYR A 289 27.08 0.40 20.29
N SER A 290 27.11 1.03 21.47
CA SER A 290 28.34 1.30 22.23
C SER A 290 29.01 0.03 22.77
N ARG A 291 28.28 -1.09 22.90
CA ARG A 291 28.86 -2.41 23.24
C ARG A 291 29.76 -2.97 22.14
N ASN A 292 29.68 -2.45 20.91
CA ASN A 292 30.52 -2.84 19.77
C ASN A 292 30.56 -4.37 19.51
N LEU A 293 29.42 -5.03 19.70
CA LEU A 293 29.26 -6.45 19.42
C LEU A 293 29.24 -6.73 17.92
N THR A 294 29.60 -7.96 17.56
CA THR A 294 29.44 -8.46 16.18
C THR A 294 28.11 -9.18 16.06
N TRP A 295 27.31 -8.80 15.06
CA TRP A 295 25.95 -9.29 14.83
C TRP A 295 25.89 -10.24 13.63
N GLU A 296 24.98 -11.20 13.69
CA GLU A 296 24.65 -12.04 12.54
C GLU A 296 23.89 -11.23 11.49
N ILE A 297 24.01 -11.64 10.22
CA ILE A 297 23.25 -11.07 9.12
C ILE A 297 22.01 -11.94 8.91
N ARG A 298 20.84 -11.31 8.86
CA ARG A 298 19.62 -11.90 8.30
C ARG A 298 19.50 -11.43 6.86
N ASP A 299 19.39 -12.37 5.94
CA ASP A 299 19.18 -12.09 4.52
C ASP A 299 17.77 -11.53 4.24
N SER A 300 17.38 -11.48 2.97
CA SER A 300 16.14 -10.88 2.48
C SER A 300 14.84 -11.60 2.85
N GLN A 301 14.87 -12.51 3.83
CA GLN A 301 13.69 -13.22 4.31
C GLN A 301 12.87 -12.33 5.24
N ASP A 302 11.56 -12.33 5.04
CA ASP A 302 10.61 -11.68 5.92
C ASP A 302 10.19 -12.56 7.11
N PHE A 303 9.27 -12.06 7.94
CA PHE A 303 8.67 -12.76 9.08
C PHE A 303 7.18 -13.04 8.83
N LEU A 304 6.81 -13.33 7.58
CA LEU A 304 5.45 -13.70 7.20
C LEU A 304 5.37 -15.21 6.88
N SER A 305 4.24 -15.87 7.11
CA SER A 305 3.06 -15.38 7.85
C SER A 305 3.31 -15.31 9.36
N TYR A 306 2.54 -14.48 10.05
CA TYR A 306 2.56 -14.39 11.51
C TYR A 306 1.50 -15.31 12.15
N SER A 307 1.90 -16.07 13.16
CA SER A 307 0.96 -16.74 14.07
C SER A 307 1.35 -16.42 15.53
N THR A 308 0.35 -16.07 16.33
CA THR A 308 0.51 -15.87 17.79
C THR A 308 0.73 -17.20 18.51
N GLU A 309 0.07 -18.25 18.04
CA GLU A 309 0.00 -19.59 18.65
C GLU A 309 -0.30 -20.65 17.56
N PRO A 310 -0.20 -21.97 17.83
CA PRO A 310 -0.33 -23.03 16.82
C PRO A 310 -1.58 -23.00 15.93
N PHE A 311 -2.71 -22.50 16.44
CA PHE A 311 -3.99 -22.44 15.71
C PHE A 311 -4.41 -21.02 15.29
N GLN A 312 -3.60 -20.01 15.57
CA GLN A 312 -3.94 -18.60 15.35
C GLN A 312 -3.04 -18.00 14.28
N ALA A 313 -3.23 -18.41 13.02
CA ALA A 313 -2.52 -17.83 11.88
C ALA A 313 -3.22 -16.54 11.42
N TRP A 314 -2.50 -15.42 11.47
CA TRP A 314 -2.99 -14.09 11.09
C TRP A 314 -2.84 -13.89 9.58
N THR A 315 -3.54 -14.71 8.80
CA THR A 315 -3.48 -14.66 7.33
C THR A 315 -4.82 -14.31 6.68
N GLY A 316 -5.87 -14.19 7.50
CA GLY A 316 -7.19 -13.78 7.04
C GLY A 316 -7.26 -12.30 6.64
N PHE A 317 -6.55 -11.44 7.37
CA PHE A 317 -6.52 -9.99 7.10
C PHE A 317 -5.90 -9.63 5.74
N TYR A 318 -5.19 -10.57 5.11
CA TYR A 318 -4.71 -10.39 3.74
C TYR A 318 -5.86 -10.13 2.75
N THR A 319 -7.09 -10.60 3.06
CA THR A 319 -8.29 -10.42 2.23
C THR A 319 -9.45 -9.71 2.94
N SER A 320 -9.45 -9.59 4.28
CA SER A 320 -10.51 -8.90 5.03
C SER A 320 -10.82 -7.51 4.45
N ARG A 321 -12.11 -7.16 4.33
CA ARG A 321 -12.60 -5.89 3.74
C ARG A 321 -12.04 -5.60 2.34
N SER A 322 -12.12 -6.57 1.43
CA SER A 322 -11.66 -6.46 0.03
C SER A 322 -12.15 -5.20 -0.71
N THR A 323 -13.35 -4.68 -0.40
CA THR A 323 -13.85 -3.41 -0.95
C THR A 323 -13.01 -2.19 -0.51
N LEU A 324 -12.64 -2.10 0.77
CA LEU A 324 -11.78 -1.03 1.30
C LEU A 324 -10.41 -1.08 0.64
N LYS A 325 -9.78 -2.26 0.57
CA LYS A 325 -8.49 -2.47 -0.09
C LYS A 325 -8.49 -1.98 -1.55
N GLY A 326 -9.56 -2.29 -2.30
CA GLY A 326 -9.73 -1.81 -3.68
C GLY A 326 -9.96 -0.29 -3.80
N ILE A 327 -10.64 0.33 -2.83
CA ILE A 327 -10.83 1.79 -2.83
C ILE A 327 -9.52 2.50 -2.46
N ALA A 328 -8.77 2.01 -1.48
CA ALA A 328 -7.47 2.55 -1.10
C ALA A 328 -6.48 2.57 -2.28
N ARG A 329 -6.42 1.49 -3.07
CA ARG A 329 -5.59 1.42 -4.29
C ARG A 329 -6.01 2.43 -5.36
N ARG A 330 -7.32 2.53 -5.63
CA ARG A 330 -7.85 3.54 -6.57
C ARG A 330 -7.57 4.97 -6.11
N ALA A 331 -7.67 5.23 -4.81
CA ALA A 331 -7.35 6.52 -4.22
C ALA A 331 -5.85 6.86 -4.39
N SER A 332 -4.96 5.91 -4.11
CA SER A 332 -3.51 6.08 -4.31
C SER A 332 -3.16 6.34 -5.79
N SER A 333 -3.70 5.55 -6.71
CA SER A 333 -3.52 5.74 -8.16
C SER A 333 -4.03 7.09 -8.66
N LEU A 334 -5.20 7.53 -8.20
CA LEU A 334 -5.74 8.86 -8.54
C LEU A 334 -4.88 9.99 -7.95
N LEU A 335 -4.36 9.83 -6.74
CA LEU A 335 -3.42 10.79 -6.15
C LEU A 335 -2.16 10.90 -6.99
N PHE A 336 -1.54 9.77 -7.38
CA PHE A 336 -0.38 9.74 -8.27
C PHE A 336 -0.63 10.49 -9.59
N ALA A 337 -1.81 10.30 -10.18
CA ALA A 337 -2.22 11.03 -11.38
C ALA A 337 -2.44 12.53 -11.11
N GLY A 338 -3.14 12.88 -10.03
CA GLY A 338 -3.43 14.26 -9.66
C GLY A 338 -2.18 15.09 -9.34
N GLU A 339 -1.23 14.50 -8.62
CA GLU A 339 0.07 15.12 -8.28
C GLU A 339 0.89 15.48 -9.52
N SER A 340 1.06 14.50 -10.41
CA SER A 340 1.82 14.69 -11.64
C SER A 340 1.12 15.69 -12.56
N PHE A 341 -0.21 15.64 -12.65
CA PHE A 341 -1.00 16.54 -13.47
C PHE A 341 -0.97 17.99 -12.95
N PHE A 342 -1.10 18.20 -11.64
CA PHE A 342 -0.97 19.53 -11.02
C PHE A 342 0.44 20.08 -11.16
N THR A 343 1.47 19.25 -10.94
CA THR A 343 2.87 19.66 -11.13
C THR A 343 3.10 20.14 -12.56
N GLN A 344 2.61 19.40 -13.56
CA GLN A 344 2.70 19.82 -14.95
C GLN A 344 1.99 21.15 -15.22
N TYR A 345 0.80 21.35 -14.67
CA TYR A 345 0.07 22.61 -14.81
C TYR A 345 0.86 23.78 -14.24
N VAL A 346 1.41 23.66 -13.02
CA VAL A 346 2.20 24.73 -12.39
C VAL A 346 3.44 25.09 -13.21
N GLN A 347 4.12 24.10 -13.79
CA GLN A 347 5.33 24.34 -14.59
C GLN A 347 5.04 24.90 -15.99
N LYS A 348 3.98 24.42 -16.66
CA LYS A 348 3.64 24.80 -18.04
C LYS A 348 2.75 26.05 -18.13
N HIS A 349 1.99 26.35 -17.08
CA HIS A 349 1.04 27.45 -17.02
C HIS A 349 1.20 28.24 -15.71
N PRO A 350 2.37 28.87 -15.46
CA PRO A 350 2.67 29.52 -14.19
C PRO A 350 1.72 30.68 -13.86
N ALA A 351 1.13 31.31 -14.88
CA ALA A 351 0.14 32.39 -14.82
C ALA A 351 -1.33 31.91 -14.94
N GLY A 352 -1.59 30.61 -14.81
CA GLY A 352 -2.94 30.06 -14.83
C GLY A 352 -3.80 30.56 -13.65
N SER A 353 -5.13 30.53 -13.81
CA SER A 353 -6.06 31.17 -12.85
C SER A 353 -6.33 30.35 -11.59
N ILE A 354 -5.88 29.10 -11.53
CA ILE A 354 -6.11 28.21 -10.39
C ILE A 354 -5.28 28.65 -9.20
N CYS A 355 -5.94 28.85 -8.06
CA CYS A 355 -5.27 29.09 -6.80
C CYS A 355 -4.42 27.87 -6.41
N LYS A 356 -3.10 28.03 -6.47
CA LYS A 356 -2.14 26.95 -6.18
C LYS A 356 -2.23 26.45 -4.74
N CYS A 357 -2.52 27.35 -3.79
CA CYS A 357 -2.72 26.99 -2.37
C CYS A 357 -3.97 26.12 -2.18
N GLU A 358 -5.07 26.45 -2.87
CA GLU A 358 -6.32 25.69 -2.77
C GLU A 358 -6.23 24.33 -3.50
N ALA A 359 -5.44 24.27 -4.58
CA ALA A 359 -5.09 23.01 -5.24
C ALA A 359 -4.26 22.10 -4.33
N LEU A 360 -3.27 22.64 -3.61
CA LEU A 360 -2.49 21.86 -2.64
C LEU A 360 -3.37 21.32 -1.50
N LYS A 361 -4.34 22.07 -0.99
CA LYS A 361 -5.28 21.57 0.02
C LYS A 361 -6.12 20.39 -0.51
N GLN A 362 -6.59 20.47 -1.76
CA GLN A 362 -7.33 19.38 -2.40
C GLN A 362 -6.47 18.11 -2.52
N LEU A 363 -5.23 18.24 -2.99
CA LEU A 363 -4.27 17.12 -3.05
C LEU A 363 -3.97 16.57 -1.65
N GLN A 364 -3.68 17.45 -0.69
CA GLN A 364 -3.37 17.09 0.69
C GLN A 364 -4.52 16.31 1.35
N SER A 365 -5.77 16.67 1.08
CA SER A 365 -6.93 15.91 1.60
C SER A 365 -6.88 14.43 1.20
N LEU A 366 -6.45 14.13 -0.03
CA LEU A 366 -6.27 12.75 -0.48
C LEU A 366 -4.94 12.14 -0.01
N ARG A 367 -3.84 12.91 0.07
CA ARG A 367 -2.57 12.42 0.66
C ARG A 367 -2.79 11.91 2.07
N TRP A 368 -3.53 12.66 2.88
CA TRP A 368 -3.82 12.29 4.26
C TRP A 368 -4.73 11.07 4.34
N ALA A 369 -5.82 11.02 3.56
CA ALA A 369 -6.69 9.84 3.54
C ALA A 369 -5.96 8.56 3.09
N VAL A 370 -5.11 8.65 2.06
CA VAL A 370 -4.28 7.52 1.61
C VAL A 370 -3.24 7.15 2.67
N SER A 371 -2.65 8.11 3.37
CA SER A 371 -1.67 7.85 4.43
C SER A 371 -2.29 7.23 5.67
N GLU A 372 -3.46 7.71 6.07
CA GLU A 372 -4.23 7.30 7.25
C GLU A 372 -4.65 5.83 7.13
N VAL A 373 -5.21 5.44 5.98
CA VAL A 373 -5.68 4.07 5.78
C VAL A 373 -4.53 3.05 5.80
N GLN A 374 -3.27 3.44 5.63
CA GLN A 374 -2.14 2.49 5.72
C GLN A 374 -1.92 1.96 7.13
N HIS A 375 -2.56 2.53 8.16
CA HIS A 375 -2.52 2.06 9.53
C HIS A 375 -2.72 0.54 9.61
N HIS A 376 -2.07 -0.13 10.58
CA HIS A 376 -2.14 -1.58 10.74
C HIS A 376 -3.52 -2.12 11.13
N ASP A 377 -4.48 -1.25 11.44
CA ASP A 377 -5.92 -1.60 11.50
C ASP A 377 -6.78 -1.02 10.37
N GLY A 378 -6.23 -0.18 9.50
CA GLY A 378 -6.97 0.41 8.38
C GLY A 378 -7.04 -0.54 7.20
N ILE A 379 -5.99 -0.56 6.40
CA ILE A 379 -5.90 -1.32 5.14
C ILE A 379 -6.00 -2.84 5.36
N THR A 380 -5.64 -3.33 6.55
CA THR A 380 -5.77 -4.73 6.98
C THR A 380 -7.23 -5.16 7.11
N GLY A 381 -8.14 -4.21 7.36
CA GLY A 381 -9.56 -4.49 7.52
C GLY A 381 -9.91 -5.05 8.90
N THR A 382 -9.12 -4.72 9.92
CA THR A 382 -9.24 -5.23 11.29
C THR A 382 -9.90 -4.24 12.28
N GLU A 383 -10.29 -3.08 11.78
CA GLU A 383 -11.04 -2.04 12.49
C GLU A 383 -12.54 -2.35 12.65
N SER A 384 -13.22 -1.60 13.53
CA SER A 384 -14.69 -1.67 13.66
C SER A 384 -15.41 -1.06 12.43
N PRO A 385 -16.66 -1.46 12.15
CA PRO A 385 -17.43 -0.91 11.02
C PRO A 385 -17.50 0.62 10.97
N LYS A 386 -17.58 1.30 12.11
CA LYS A 386 -17.63 2.78 12.18
C LYS A 386 -16.31 3.41 11.74
N VAL A 387 -15.18 2.80 12.09
CA VAL A 387 -13.84 3.28 11.70
C VAL A 387 -13.59 2.98 10.22
N LYS A 388 -14.03 1.81 9.74
CA LYS A 388 -14.05 1.51 8.30
C LYS A 388 -14.82 2.56 7.51
N ASP A 389 -16.02 2.95 7.97
CA ASP A 389 -16.83 3.98 7.31
C ASP A 389 -16.11 5.34 7.28
N MET A 390 -15.36 5.67 8.33
CA MET A 390 -14.52 6.88 8.38
C MET A 390 -13.43 6.84 7.29
N TYR A 391 -12.65 5.75 7.19
CA TYR A 391 -11.63 5.61 6.14
C TYR A 391 -12.23 5.71 4.75
N MET A 392 -13.34 5.00 4.51
CA MET A 392 -14.07 5.05 3.24
C MET A 392 -14.51 6.47 2.88
N ASN A 393 -15.10 7.20 3.83
CA ASN A 393 -15.54 8.57 3.61
C ASN A 393 -14.37 9.52 3.32
N ASN A 394 -13.27 9.42 4.07
CA ASN A 394 -12.08 10.23 3.87
C ASN A 394 -11.46 9.99 2.48
N LEU A 395 -11.33 8.72 2.07
CA LEU A 395 -10.82 8.34 0.75
C LEU A 395 -11.72 8.87 -0.36
N MET A 396 -13.02 8.63 -0.30
CA MET A 396 -13.97 9.07 -1.34
C MET A 396 -14.03 10.60 -1.45
N TYR A 397 -14.00 11.31 -0.31
CA TYR A 397 -13.98 12.77 -0.28
C TYR A 397 -12.69 13.34 -0.88
N GLY A 398 -11.53 12.77 -0.54
CA GLY A 398 -10.24 13.15 -1.12
C GLY A 398 -10.19 12.89 -2.63
N MET A 399 -10.68 11.73 -3.08
CA MET A 399 -10.76 11.38 -4.50
C MET A 399 -11.62 12.39 -5.27
N PHE A 400 -12.78 12.76 -4.74
CA PHE A 400 -13.65 13.78 -5.32
C PHE A 400 -12.92 15.13 -5.46
N ASN A 401 -12.20 15.57 -4.44
CA ASN A 401 -11.44 16.83 -4.47
C ASN A 401 -10.34 16.81 -5.54
N VAL A 402 -9.60 15.72 -5.68
CA VAL A 402 -8.55 15.60 -6.71
C VAL A 402 -9.14 15.54 -8.12
N GLN A 403 -10.24 14.80 -8.32
CA GLN A 403 -10.96 14.79 -9.59
C GLN A 403 -11.45 16.19 -9.97
N LYS A 404 -12.01 16.94 -9.01
CA LYS A 404 -12.44 18.34 -9.19
C LYS A 404 -11.27 19.25 -9.56
N LEU A 405 -10.12 19.09 -8.91
CA LEU A 405 -8.89 19.83 -9.26
C LEU A 405 -8.45 19.52 -10.71
N MET A 406 -8.35 18.25 -11.09
CA MET A 406 -7.96 17.86 -12.44
C MET A 406 -8.92 18.42 -13.50
N ALA A 407 -10.22 18.35 -13.25
CA ALA A 407 -11.24 18.95 -14.12
C ALA A 407 -11.07 20.48 -14.23
N SER A 408 -10.79 21.17 -13.12
CA SER A 408 -10.53 22.62 -13.08
C SER A 408 -9.29 23.01 -13.88
N ILE A 409 -8.21 22.22 -13.78
CA ILE A 409 -6.97 22.40 -14.56
C ILE A 409 -7.25 22.34 -16.06
N ILE A 410 -7.97 21.31 -16.50
CA ILE A 410 -8.38 21.16 -17.91
C ILE A 410 -9.25 22.34 -18.35
N PHE A 411 -10.17 22.78 -17.50
CA PHE A 411 -11.03 23.91 -17.82
C PHE A 411 -10.22 25.21 -18.01
N ASP A 412 -9.29 25.51 -17.10
CA ASP A 412 -8.42 26.68 -17.18
C ASP A 412 -7.52 26.64 -18.43
N MET A 413 -6.88 25.50 -18.70
CA MET A 413 -6.05 25.29 -19.90
C MET A 413 -6.83 25.54 -21.20
N ASN A 414 -8.13 25.21 -21.24
CA ASN A 414 -8.98 25.37 -22.42
C ASN A 414 -9.63 26.76 -22.53
N ASN A 415 -9.94 27.42 -21.41
CA ASN A 415 -10.71 28.67 -21.36
C ASN A 415 -9.89 29.94 -21.16
N ALA A 416 -8.59 29.85 -20.92
CA ALA A 416 -7.67 31.00 -20.88
C ALA A 416 -7.64 31.86 -22.18
N LYS A 417 -8.54 31.60 -23.16
CA LYS A 417 -8.71 32.37 -24.40
C LYS A 417 -10.15 32.79 -24.75
N LYS A 418 -11.18 32.65 -23.90
CA LYS A 418 -12.55 33.13 -24.23
C LYS A 418 -13.23 33.93 -23.12
N ASN A 419 -13.80 35.06 -23.53
CA ASN A 419 -14.47 36.09 -22.73
C ASN A 419 -15.57 35.53 -21.80
N GLY A 420 -15.35 35.65 -20.48
CA GLY A 420 -16.34 36.18 -19.53
C GLY A 420 -17.62 35.40 -19.21
N GLU A 421 -17.93 34.27 -19.85
CA GLU A 421 -19.13 33.47 -19.51
C GLU A 421 -18.75 32.04 -19.09
N VAL A 422 -19.04 31.72 -17.82
CA VAL A 422 -18.71 30.45 -17.17
C VAL A 422 -19.75 29.39 -17.52
N TYR A 423 -19.40 28.46 -18.40
CA TYR A 423 -20.16 27.23 -18.61
C TYR A 423 -19.42 26.03 -18.01
N SER A 424 -19.85 25.56 -16.84
CA SER A 424 -19.29 24.35 -16.20
C SER A 424 -19.67 23.11 -17.00
N SER A 425 -18.71 22.28 -17.40
CA SER A 425 -19.07 20.91 -17.78
C SER A 425 -17.92 19.90 -17.82
N VAL A 426 -16.78 20.14 -17.14
CA VAL A 426 -15.81 19.06 -16.93
C VAL A 426 -16.09 18.38 -15.59
N TYR A 427 -16.51 17.12 -15.61
CA TYR A 427 -16.76 16.34 -14.40
C TYR A 427 -16.26 14.91 -14.56
N VAL A 428 -15.93 14.26 -13.45
CA VAL A 428 -15.69 12.82 -13.40
C VAL A 428 -17.01 12.14 -13.08
N LYS A 429 -17.37 11.13 -13.86
CA LYS A 429 -18.71 10.52 -13.80
C LYS A 429 -18.62 9.16 -13.14
N ASP A 430 -19.25 9.02 -11.97
CA ASP A 430 -19.17 7.79 -11.18
C ASP A 430 -20.35 6.81 -11.37
N SER A 431 -21.45 7.17 -12.05
CA SER A 431 -22.63 6.26 -12.10
C SER A 431 -23.77 6.64 -13.07
N GLY A 432 -23.52 7.33 -14.18
CA GLY A 432 -24.59 7.68 -15.12
C GLY A 432 -24.26 7.46 -16.59
N ILE A 433 -25.26 7.09 -17.39
CA ILE A 433 -25.16 6.96 -18.84
C ILE A 433 -24.84 8.34 -19.47
N PRO A 434 -23.73 8.54 -20.20
CA PRO A 434 -23.39 9.76 -20.91
C PRO A 434 -24.52 10.27 -21.81
N GLY A 435 -24.66 11.59 -21.90
CA GLY A 435 -25.45 12.23 -22.95
C GLY A 435 -24.78 12.01 -24.31
N VAL A 436 -25.56 12.18 -25.38
CA VAL A 436 -25.25 11.60 -26.69
C VAL A 436 -24.05 12.27 -27.38
N ASP A 437 -23.78 13.56 -27.15
CA ASP A 437 -22.60 14.28 -27.68
C ASP A 437 -21.67 14.79 -26.57
N GLN A 438 -20.58 14.07 -26.31
CA GLN A 438 -19.58 14.43 -25.29
C GLN A 438 -18.16 14.28 -25.82
N TYR A 439 -17.24 15.08 -25.28
CA TYR A 439 -15.82 14.79 -25.44
C TYR A 439 -15.27 14.28 -24.11
N ILE A 440 -14.28 13.40 -24.19
CA ILE A 440 -13.54 12.89 -23.05
C ILE A 440 -12.09 13.32 -23.16
N ILE A 441 -11.44 13.48 -22.02
CA ILE A 441 -10.01 13.71 -21.92
C ILE A 441 -9.43 12.56 -21.12
N ILE A 442 -8.37 11.95 -21.66
CA ILE A 442 -7.74 10.79 -21.06
C ILE A 442 -6.30 11.16 -20.75
N TYR A 443 -5.94 11.13 -19.47
CA TYR A 443 -4.59 11.41 -18.97
C TYR A 443 -3.85 10.11 -18.66
N ASN A 444 -2.65 9.96 -19.20
CA ASN A 444 -1.71 8.90 -18.85
C ASN A 444 -0.75 9.40 -17.76
N PRO A 445 -0.86 8.90 -16.52
CA PRO A 445 0.00 9.31 -15.43
C PRO A 445 1.37 8.60 -15.43
N LEU A 446 1.56 7.55 -16.23
CA LEU A 446 2.85 6.88 -16.33
C LEU A 446 3.82 7.70 -17.18
N ALA A 447 5.10 7.68 -16.84
CA ALA A 447 6.18 8.22 -17.68
C ALA A 447 6.61 7.24 -18.79
N TRP A 448 5.65 6.50 -19.34
CA TRP A 448 5.81 5.63 -20.51
C TRP A 448 4.71 5.91 -21.51
N ASN A 449 5.00 5.70 -22.78
CA ASN A 449 3.93 5.65 -23.77
C ASN A 449 3.11 4.39 -23.52
N ILE A 450 1.79 4.55 -23.47
CA ILE A 450 0.87 3.43 -23.26
C ILE A 450 -0.06 3.28 -24.46
N THR A 451 -0.34 2.02 -24.78
CA THR A 451 -1.48 1.63 -25.60
C THR A 451 -2.37 0.77 -24.73
N THR A 452 -3.61 1.20 -24.48
CA THR A 452 -4.53 0.49 -23.58
C THR A 452 -5.98 0.72 -23.99
N PHE A 453 -6.90 -0.03 -23.39
CA PHE A 453 -8.33 0.19 -23.53
C PHE A 453 -8.86 1.03 -22.37
N VAL A 454 -9.69 2.01 -22.71
CA VAL A 454 -10.53 2.74 -21.77
C VAL A 454 -11.98 2.31 -21.97
N THR A 455 -12.68 2.02 -20.87
CA THR A 455 -14.07 1.55 -20.88
C THR A 455 -15.00 2.66 -20.43
N LEU A 456 -16.07 2.90 -21.20
CA LEU A 456 -17.15 3.82 -20.85
C LEU A 456 -18.50 3.11 -20.93
N SER A 457 -19.39 3.33 -19.97
CA SER A 457 -20.79 2.94 -20.14
C SER A 457 -21.50 3.94 -21.06
N VAL A 458 -22.26 3.48 -22.04
CA VAL A 458 -23.02 4.30 -23.01
C VAL A 458 -24.45 3.81 -23.16
N GLY A 459 -25.35 4.70 -23.59
CA GLY A 459 -26.80 4.41 -23.72
C GLY A 459 -27.22 3.83 -25.07
N HIS A 460 -26.31 3.82 -26.05
CA HIS A 460 -26.59 3.43 -27.42
C HIS A 460 -25.50 2.49 -27.96
N LEU A 461 -25.90 1.52 -28.80
CA LEU A 461 -24.96 0.66 -29.52
C LEU A 461 -24.28 1.37 -30.69
N ALA A 462 -24.95 2.33 -31.33
CA ALA A 462 -24.45 3.00 -32.53
C ALA A 462 -23.62 4.24 -32.17
N VAL A 463 -22.36 4.04 -31.80
CA VAL A 463 -21.44 5.11 -31.36
C VAL A 463 -20.20 5.16 -32.26
N SER A 464 -19.67 6.36 -32.48
CA SER A 464 -18.38 6.58 -33.16
C SER A 464 -17.45 7.36 -32.25
N VAL A 465 -16.15 7.03 -32.30
CA VAL A 465 -15.10 7.72 -31.53
C VAL A 465 -14.12 8.37 -32.49
N TYR A 466 -13.80 9.64 -32.24
CA TYR A 466 -12.82 10.41 -33.02
C TYR A 466 -11.76 11.03 -32.11
N ASP A 467 -10.53 11.17 -32.59
CA ASP A 467 -9.49 11.92 -31.91
C ASP A 467 -9.67 13.44 -32.08
N GLU A 468 -8.78 14.23 -31.47
CA GLU A 468 -8.76 15.69 -31.56
C GLU A 468 -8.53 16.26 -32.98
N LEU A 469 -8.07 15.43 -33.93
CA LEU A 469 -7.87 15.77 -35.34
C LEU A 469 -9.08 15.38 -36.21
N GLY A 470 -10.06 14.68 -35.63
CA GLY A 470 -11.24 14.17 -36.34
C GLY A 470 -11.01 12.83 -37.04
N HIS A 471 -9.89 12.15 -36.78
CA HIS A 471 -9.66 10.80 -37.27
C HIS A 471 -10.45 9.79 -36.44
N ALA A 472 -10.97 8.74 -37.09
CA ALA A 472 -11.67 7.67 -36.40
C ALA A 472 -10.69 6.88 -35.51
N VAL A 473 -11.13 6.58 -34.28
CA VAL A 473 -10.37 5.78 -33.31
C VAL A 473 -11.02 4.40 -33.21
N PRO A 474 -10.23 3.30 -33.24
CA PRO A 474 -10.77 1.97 -33.06
C PRO A 474 -11.50 1.84 -31.72
N ALA A 475 -12.78 1.47 -31.78
CA ALA A 475 -13.60 1.23 -30.61
C ALA A 475 -14.51 0.02 -30.83
N GLN A 476 -14.91 -0.62 -29.74
CA GLN A 476 -15.83 -1.76 -29.71
C GLN A 476 -16.88 -1.54 -28.63
N VAL A 477 -18.13 -1.83 -28.93
CA VAL A 477 -19.27 -1.66 -28.02
C VAL A 477 -20.03 -2.97 -27.91
N GLN A 478 -20.46 -3.32 -26.70
CA GLN A 478 -21.24 -4.52 -26.45
C GLN A 478 -22.19 -4.34 -25.26
N SER A 479 -23.18 -5.23 -25.13
CA SER A 479 -24.08 -5.24 -23.98
C SER A 479 -23.30 -5.39 -22.67
N SER A 480 -23.62 -4.57 -21.68
CA SER A 480 -22.94 -4.65 -20.39
C SER A 480 -23.21 -6.00 -19.71
N ALA A 481 -22.20 -6.53 -19.03
CA ALA A 481 -22.34 -7.74 -18.22
C ALA A 481 -23.16 -7.48 -16.94
N GLU A 482 -23.26 -6.22 -16.51
CA GLU A 482 -23.91 -5.84 -15.26
C GLU A 482 -25.32 -5.27 -15.45
N LEU A 483 -25.45 -4.30 -16.36
CA LEU A 483 -26.66 -3.52 -16.55
C LEU A 483 -27.26 -3.81 -17.92
N HIS A 484 -28.40 -4.50 -17.92
CA HIS A 484 -29.10 -4.90 -19.15
C HIS A 484 -29.54 -3.71 -20.04
N SER A 485 -29.62 -2.50 -19.48
CA SER A 485 -30.02 -1.28 -20.18
C SER A 485 -28.85 -0.43 -20.70
N THR A 486 -27.60 -0.85 -20.49
CA THR A 486 -26.41 -0.10 -20.91
C THR A 486 -25.45 -0.95 -21.74
N TYR A 487 -24.55 -0.26 -22.44
CA TYR A 487 -23.51 -0.86 -23.25
C TYR A 487 -22.14 -0.42 -22.77
N ASP A 488 -21.16 -1.31 -22.83
CA ASP A 488 -19.77 -1.00 -22.52
C ASP A 488 -19.04 -0.69 -23.83
N LEU A 489 -18.52 0.53 -23.94
CA LEU A 489 -17.71 1.04 -25.04
C LEU A 489 -16.24 0.99 -24.65
N TYR A 490 -15.49 0.11 -25.32
CA TYR A 490 -14.04 -0.02 -25.21
C TYR A 490 -13.37 0.80 -26.31
N ILE A 491 -12.50 1.73 -25.91
CA ILE A 491 -11.80 2.62 -26.82
C ILE A 491 -10.31 2.29 -26.75
N LEU A 492 -9.69 1.97 -27.89
CA LEU A 492 -8.25 1.75 -27.97
C LEU A 492 -7.53 3.09 -28.03
N VAL A 493 -6.74 3.41 -27.01
CA VAL A 493 -6.06 4.69 -26.87
C VAL A 493 -4.55 4.52 -26.82
N ALA A 494 -3.84 5.38 -27.52
CA ALA A 494 -2.38 5.49 -27.48
C ALA A 494 -2.00 6.89 -27.00
N ILE A 495 -1.34 6.96 -25.84
CA ILE A 495 -1.09 8.21 -25.11
C ILE A 495 0.36 8.22 -24.61
N SER A 496 1.09 9.30 -24.90
CA SER A 496 2.49 9.44 -24.48
C SER A 496 2.62 9.55 -22.96
N GLY A 497 3.84 9.34 -22.44
CA GLY A 497 4.11 9.45 -21.01
C GLY A 497 3.81 10.85 -20.46
N LEU A 498 3.17 10.91 -19.28
CA LEU A 498 2.75 12.14 -18.59
C LEU A 498 1.96 13.10 -19.48
N SER A 499 1.08 12.59 -20.35
CA SER A 499 0.34 13.41 -21.30
C SER A 499 -1.15 13.09 -21.31
N TYR A 500 -1.96 13.95 -21.91
CA TYR A 500 -3.38 13.71 -22.13
C TYR A 500 -3.76 13.90 -23.59
N ARG A 501 -4.83 13.21 -24.00
CA ARG A 501 -5.46 13.36 -25.33
C ARG A 501 -6.97 13.54 -25.20
N LYS A 502 -7.58 14.15 -26.20
CA LYS A 502 -9.01 14.47 -26.24
C LYS A 502 -9.70 13.63 -27.31
N TYR A 503 -10.78 12.96 -26.93
CA TYR A 503 -11.58 12.14 -27.84
C TYR A 503 -13.02 12.62 -27.86
N HIS A 504 -13.68 12.50 -29.00
CA HIS A 504 -15.09 12.81 -29.19
C HIS A 504 -15.89 11.52 -29.33
N VAL A 505 -16.92 11.35 -28.50
CA VAL A 505 -17.85 10.22 -28.55
C VAL A 505 -19.17 10.76 -29.07
N LYS A 506 -19.63 10.25 -30.22
CA LYS A 506 -20.81 10.76 -30.95
C LYS A 506 -21.77 9.63 -31.30
N PRO A 507 -23.08 9.90 -31.39
CA PRO A 507 -24.00 8.96 -32.02
C PRO A 507 -23.71 8.90 -33.52
N LEU A 508 -24.07 7.79 -34.15
CA LEU A 508 -23.77 7.57 -35.57
C LEU A 508 -24.43 8.61 -36.49
N ASN A 509 -23.62 9.41 -37.19
CA ASN A 509 -24.04 10.31 -38.30
C ASN A 509 -23.39 9.94 -39.65
N GLY A 510 -22.95 8.69 -39.82
CA GLY A 510 -22.49 8.13 -41.09
C GLY A 510 -21.02 8.41 -41.41
N LYS A 511 -20.15 7.41 -41.15
CA LYS A 511 -19.12 6.90 -42.07
C LYS A 511 -18.23 5.78 -41.45
N GLN A 512 -18.13 5.65 -40.13
CA GLN A 512 -17.52 4.50 -39.42
C GLN A 512 -18.03 4.40 -37.97
N SER A 513 -18.55 3.24 -37.56
CA SER A 513 -19.06 2.97 -36.20
C SER A 513 -18.07 2.16 -35.37
N ALA A 514 -18.17 2.23 -34.04
CA ALA A 514 -17.58 1.23 -33.15
C ALA A 514 -18.06 -0.16 -33.57
N PHE A 515 -17.19 -1.16 -33.44
CA PHE A 515 -17.53 -2.55 -33.72
C PHE A 515 -18.55 -3.06 -32.69
N ILE A 516 -19.63 -3.69 -33.12
CA ILE A 516 -20.63 -4.26 -32.20
C ILE A 516 -20.24 -5.70 -31.87
N GLY A 517 -19.96 -5.97 -30.60
CA GLY A 517 -19.63 -7.31 -30.10
C GLY A 517 -20.76 -8.32 -30.39
N ARG A 518 -20.41 -9.49 -30.91
CA ARG A 518 -21.35 -10.58 -31.21
C ARG A 518 -21.37 -11.56 -30.05
N SER A 519 -22.51 -11.67 -29.37
CA SER A 519 -22.70 -12.60 -28.26
C SER A 519 -23.19 -13.97 -28.76
N VAL A 520 -22.56 -15.04 -28.27
CA VAL A 520 -22.99 -16.43 -28.41
C VAL A 520 -23.10 -17.03 -27.00
N LYS A 521 -24.31 -17.50 -26.65
CA LYS A 521 -24.58 -18.18 -25.38
C LYS A 521 -24.58 -19.69 -25.58
N TYR A 522 -23.78 -20.38 -24.78
CA TYR A 522 -23.69 -21.84 -24.78
C TYR A 522 -24.60 -22.44 -23.72
N LYS A 523 -25.02 -23.69 -23.94
CA LYS A 523 -25.84 -24.42 -22.96
C LYS A 523 -25.05 -24.57 -21.67
N ARG A 524 -25.70 -24.30 -20.53
CA ARG A 524 -25.18 -24.60 -19.20
C ARG A 524 -24.80 -26.08 -19.09
N LYS A 525 -23.64 -26.35 -18.49
CA LYS A 525 -23.11 -27.70 -18.33
C LYS A 525 -23.05 -28.10 -16.87
N ASP A 526 -23.35 -29.37 -16.62
CA ASP A 526 -23.28 -30.00 -15.30
C ASP A 526 -21.90 -30.63 -15.13
N LEU A 527 -21.18 -30.21 -14.09
CA LEU A 527 -19.82 -30.66 -13.81
C LEU A 527 -19.79 -32.10 -13.26
N THR A 528 -20.90 -32.59 -12.69
CA THR A 528 -20.96 -33.93 -12.07
C THR A 528 -20.99 -35.07 -13.10
N HIS A 529 -21.27 -34.75 -14.37
CA HIS A 529 -21.43 -35.72 -15.46
C HIS A 529 -20.43 -35.49 -16.62
N ALA A 530 -19.38 -34.69 -16.39
CA ALA A 530 -18.45 -34.26 -17.43
C ALA A 530 -17.63 -35.41 -18.07
N ASP A 531 -17.31 -36.46 -17.31
CA ASP A 531 -16.41 -37.55 -17.72
C ASP A 531 -16.97 -38.51 -18.79
N GLN A 532 -18.24 -38.34 -19.22
CA GLN A 532 -18.91 -39.30 -20.11
C GLN A 532 -18.96 -38.87 -21.59
N GLN A 533 -18.34 -37.76 -21.99
CA GLN A 533 -18.44 -37.23 -23.37
C GLN A 533 -17.07 -37.01 -24.02
N SER A 534 -16.99 -37.16 -25.35
CA SER A 534 -15.81 -36.77 -26.13
C SER A 534 -15.50 -35.30 -25.92
N GLN A 535 -14.24 -34.98 -25.63
CA GLN A 535 -13.82 -33.62 -25.29
C GLN A 535 -13.97 -32.69 -26.49
N GLN A 536 -14.79 -31.64 -26.35
CA GLN A 536 -15.03 -30.62 -27.38
C GLN A 536 -14.47 -29.29 -26.91
N LEU A 537 -13.48 -28.74 -27.61
CA LEU A 537 -12.77 -27.52 -27.19
C LEU A 537 -13.18 -26.30 -28.03
N LEU A 538 -13.44 -25.19 -27.36
CA LEU A 538 -13.72 -23.89 -27.95
C LEU A 538 -12.48 -23.00 -27.88
N PRO A 539 -11.84 -22.67 -29.02
CA PRO A 539 -10.71 -21.75 -29.03
C PRO A 539 -11.13 -20.28 -28.99
N VAL A 540 -10.47 -19.50 -28.15
CA VAL A 540 -10.46 -18.04 -28.18
C VAL A 540 -9.02 -17.57 -28.38
N VAL A 541 -8.80 -16.73 -29.38
CA VAL A 541 -7.45 -16.43 -29.88
C VAL A 541 -7.24 -14.93 -29.97
N ASN A 542 -6.07 -14.47 -29.54
CA ASN A 542 -5.53 -13.17 -29.91
C ASN A 542 -4.12 -13.34 -30.52
N ASN A 543 -3.36 -12.25 -30.65
CA ASN A 543 -2.05 -12.28 -31.28
C ASN A 543 -1.01 -13.11 -30.51
N CYS A 544 -1.12 -13.23 -29.18
CA CYS A 544 -0.08 -13.82 -28.32
C CYS A 544 -0.55 -15.09 -27.58
N TYR A 545 -1.86 -15.31 -27.43
CA TYR A 545 -2.44 -16.46 -26.77
C TYR A 545 -3.56 -17.14 -27.58
N GLN A 546 -3.66 -18.44 -27.39
CA GLN A 546 -4.87 -19.22 -27.64
C GLN A 546 -5.34 -19.82 -26.31
N VAL A 547 -6.55 -19.48 -25.88
CA VAL A 547 -7.20 -20.06 -24.71
C VAL A 547 -8.26 -21.05 -25.18
N LEU A 548 -8.22 -22.27 -24.69
CA LEU A 548 -9.23 -23.29 -24.97
C LEU A 548 -10.18 -23.42 -23.77
N PHE A 549 -11.48 -23.46 -24.05
CA PHE A 549 -12.53 -23.79 -23.08
C PHE A 549 -13.12 -25.15 -23.41
N ASP A 550 -13.29 -25.99 -22.39
CA ASP A 550 -13.94 -27.28 -22.56
C ASP A 550 -15.46 -27.09 -22.61
N GLN A 551 -16.11 -27.44 -23.72
CA GLN A 551 -17.56 -27.28 -23.89
C GLN A 551 -18.37 -28.34 -23.14
N ASN A 552 -17.74 -29.34 -22.51
CA ASN A 552 -18.40 -30.30 -21.63
C ASN A 552 -18.50 -29.77 -20.20
N THR A 553 -17.59 -28.89 -19.77
CA THR A 553 -17.59 -28.28 -18.43
C THR A 553 -17.86 -26.78 -18.45
N ASN A 554 -17.71 -26.11 -19.60
CA ASN A 554 -17.63 -24.66 -19.76
C ASN A 554 -16.49 -23.99 -18.97
N LEU A 555 -15.49 -24.75 -18.54
CA LEU A 555 -14.31 -24.25 -17.83
C LEU A 555 -13.15 -23.97 -18.79
N MET A 556 -12.22 -23.10 -18.35
CA MET A 556 -10.94 -22.95 -19.04
C MET A 556 -10.20 -24.29 -18.95
N HIS A 557 -9.56 -24.68 -20.06
CA HIS A 557 -8.88 -25.96 -20.21
C HIS A 557 -7.37 -25.79 -20.43
N SER A 558 -6.96 -24.82 -21.24
CA SER A 558 -5.54 -24.58 -21.50
C SER A 558 -5.27 -23.20 -22.06
N ILE A 559 -4.06 -22.71 -21.86
CA ILE A 559 -3.54 -21.50 -22.49
C ILE A 559 -2.29 -21.89 -23.28
N THR A 560 -2.25 -21.51 -24.56
CA THR A 560 -1.08 -21.66 -25.43
C THR A 560 -0.47 -20.30 -25.70
N GLU A 561 0.80 -20.12 -25.32
CA GLU A 561 1.62 -18.98 -25.72
C GLU A 561 2.06 -19.21 -27.17
N ARG A 562 1.66 -18.32 -28.08
CA ARG A 562 1.69 -18.58 -29.52
C ARG A 562 3.06 -18.35 -30.16
N GLU A 563 3.94 -17.57 -29.55
CA GLU A 563 5.29 -17.32 -30.05
C GLU A 563 6.17 -18.56 -29.90
N THR A 564 6.12 -19.21 -28.74
CA THR A 564 6.85 -20.46 -28.44
C THR A 564 6.04 -21.72 -28.74
N ASN A 565 4.73 -21.57 -29.00
CA ASN A 565 3.77 -22.66 -29.15
C ASN A 565 3.77 -23.62 -27.94
N HIS A 566 4.02 -23.08 -26.75
CA HIS A 566 3.98 -23.82 -25.51
C HIS A 566 2.59 -23.74 -24.88
N THR A 567 2.02 -24.90 -24.55
CA THR A 567 0.68 -25.02 -23.97
C THR A 567 0.78 -25.47 -22.52
N VAL A 568 0.10 -24.75 -21.64
CA VAL A 568 -0.13 -25.14 -20.24
C VAL A 568 -1.59 -25.55 -20.10
N GLN A 569 -1.82 -26.77 -19.62
CA GLN A 569 -3.16 -27.23 -19.25
C GLN A 569 -3.52 -26.58 -17.92
N LEU A 570 -4.69 -25.95 -17.85
CA LEU A 570 -5.15 -25.36 -16.61
C LEU A 570 -6.65 -25.26 -16.51
N THR A 571 -7.14 -25.27 -15.28
CA THR A 571 -8.53 -24.96 -14.95
C THR A 571 -8.62 -23.97 -13.80
N GLN A 572 -9.71 -23.22 -13.77
CA GLN A 572 -10.00 -22.24 -12.74
C GLN A 572 -11.36 -22.52 -12.12
N GLU A 573 -11.37 -22.69 -10.80
CA GLU A 573 -12.56 -23.08 -10.04
C GLU A 573 -12.74 -22.14 -8.84
N PHE A 574 -13.99 -21.80 -8.55
CA PHE A 574 -14.34 -21.15 -7.30
C PHE A 574 -14.59 -22.19 -6.21
N LEU A 575 -13.88 -22.03 -5.09
CA LEU A 575 -14.06 -22.85 -3.89
C LEU A 575 -14.32 -21.98 -2.67
N GLU A 576 -14.84 -22.59 -1.61
CA GLU A 576 -15.03 -21.96 -0.32
C GLU A 576 -14.41 -22.79 0.80
N TYR A 577 -13.68 -22.11 1.70
CA TYR A 577 -13.38 -22.67 3.01
C TYR A 577 -14.56 -22.41 3.95
N HIS A 578 -15.09 -23.48 4.53
CA HIS A 578 -16.10 -23.40 5.58
C HIS A 578 -15.38 -23.34 6.91
N VAL A 579 -15.58 -22.26 7.66
CA VAL A 579 -14.79 -21.97 8.86
C VAL A 579 -15.66 -21.96 10.11
N ASN A 580 -15.03 -22.11 11.27
CA ASN A 580 -15.74 -22.09 12.54
C ASN A 580 -15.81 -20.64 13.08
N GLY A 581 -16.96 -20.30 13.66
CA GLY A 581 -17.20 -19.03 14.36
C GLY A 581 -17.49 -19.21 15.85
N ASP A 582 -17.57 -20.44 16.33
CA ASP A 582 -17.92 -20.72 17.72
C ASP A 582 -16.68 -21.14 18.51
N THR A 583 -16.23 -20.28 19.41
CA THR A 583 -15.05 -20.50 20.26
C THR A 583 -15.18 -21.77 21.12
N THR A 584 -16.40 -22.28 21.36
CA THR A 584 -16.62 -23.52 22.10
C THR A 584 -16.41 -24.79 21.25
N LYS A 585 -16.34 -24.65 19.92
CA LYS A 585 -16.21 -25.76 18.96
C LYS A 585 -14.81 -25.93 18.39
N GLY A 586 -13.88 -25.02 18.71
CA GLY A 586 -12.50 -25.06 18.25
C GLY A 586 -11.97 -23.69 17.83
N PRO A 587 -10.82 -23.64 17.15
CA PRO A 587 -10.28 -22.40 16.56
C PRO A 587 -11.32 -21.73 15.66
N ILE A 588 -11.29 -20.40 15.60
CA ILE A 588 -12.23 -19.61 14.79
C ILE A 588 -11.49 -18.77 13.76
N SER A 589 -12.14 -18.48 12.64
CA SER A 589 -11.75 -17.39 11.74
C SER A 589 -12.40 -16.09 12.21
N ASP A 590 -11.67 -14.98 12.07
CA ASP A 590 -12.18 -13.62 12.28
C ASP A 590 -11.55 -12.65 11.27
N ASN A 591 -11.68 -11.34 11.51
CA ASN A 591 -11.08 -10.30 10.67
C ASN A 591 -9.54 -10.40 10.57
N TYR A 592 -8.87 -11.00 11.54
CA TYR A 592 -7.42 -11.26 11.55
C TYR A 592 -7.08 -12.68 11.07
N LEU A 593 -7.71 -13.66 11.71
CA LEU A 593 -7.36 -15.07 11.68
C LEU A 593 -8.02 -15.81 10.54
N PHE A 594 -7.28 -16.73 9.93
CA PHE A 594 -7.81 -17.74 9.03
C PHE A 594 -7.58 -19.12 9.64
N ALA A 595 -8.67 -19.83 9.94
CA ALA A 595 -8.64 -21.13 10.62
C ALA A 595 -9.60 -22.12 9.94
N PRO A 596 -9.24 -22.63 8.74
CA PRO A 596 -10.04 -23.65 8.07
C PRO A 596 -9.85 -25.01 8.74
N ASN A 597 -10.95 -25.73 8.95
CA ASN A 597 -10.94 -27.08 9.53
C ASN A 597 -10.84 -28.19 8.48
N ALA A 598 -11.04 -27.85 7.20
CA ALA A 598 -11.05 -28.79 6.08
C ALA A 598 -10.54 -28.10 4.80
N SER A 599 -10.28 -28.90 3.77
CA SER A 599 -9.99 -28.38 2.43
C SER A 599 -11.17 -27.59 1.85
N ALA A 600 -10.87 -26.59 1.02
CA ALA A 600 -11.91 -25.82 0.32
C ALA A 600 -12.77 -26.72 -0.58
N VAL A 601 -14.07 -26.42 -0.65
CA VAL A 601 -15.06 -27.18 -1.42
C VAL A 601 -15.55 -26.39 -2.65
N PRO A 602 -15.82 -27.03 -3.79
CA PRO A 602 -16.35 -26.34 -4.97
C PRO A 602 -17.71 -25.71 -4.69
N VAL A 603 -17.89 -24.47 -5.15
CA VAL A 603 -19.12 -23.69 -4.90
C VAL A 603 -20.23 -24.01 -5.91
N SER A 604 -19.84 -24.47 -7.10
CA SER A 604 -20.76 -24.71 -8.21
C SER A 604 -20.74 -26.15 -8.68
N LYS A 605 -21.91 -26.66 -9.08
CA LYS A 605 -22.06 -27.93 -9.80
C LYS A 605 -22.38 -27.74 -11.28
N ALA A 606 -22.62 -26.51 -11.73
CA ALA A 606 -22.88 -26.22 -13.13
C ALA A 606 -22.31 -24.86 -13.56
N VAL A 607 -21.88 -24.76 -14.81
CA VAL A 607 -21.28 -23.54 -15.38
C VAL A 607 -21.96 -23.15 -16.69
N GLY A 608 -22.38 -21.90 -16.79
CA GLY A 608 -22.85 -21.27 -18.03
C GLY A 608 -21.71 -20.52 -18.72
N LEU A 609 -21.77 -20.42 -20.04
CA LEU A 609 -20.76 -19.74 -20.86
C LEU A 609 -21.42 -18.83 -21.88
N GLU A 610 -20.97 -17.58 -21.94
CA GLU A 610 -21.28 -16.62 -22.99
C GLU A 610 -19.97 -16.06 -23.55
N VAL A 611 -19.83 -16.05 -24.88
CA VAL A 611 -18.67 -15.47 -25.56
C VAL A 611 -19.12 -14.30 -26.40
N VAL A 612 -18.61 -13.12 -26.07
CA VAL A 612 -18.83 -11.87 -26.80
C VAL A 612 -17.60 -11.58 -27.64
N SER A 613 -17.67 -11.93 -28.92
CA SER A 613 -16.54 -11.80 -29.86
C SER A 613 -16.57 -10.45 -30.56
N GLY A 614 -15.42 -9.80 -30.68
CA GLY A 614 -15.26 -8.67 -31.59
C GLY A 614 -13.85 -8.43 -32.07
N ASN A 615 -13.68 -7.39 -32.88
CA ASN A 615 -12.43 -7.14 -33.61
C ASN A 615 -11.29 -6.62 -32.71
N LEU A 616 -11.62 -5.98 -31.59
CA LEU A 616 -10.63 -5.38 -30.69
C LEU A 616 -10.45 -6.17 -29.40
N MET A 617 -11.47 -6.93 -29.00
CA MET A 617 -11.39 -7.82 -27.86
C MET A 617 -12.41 -8.95 -27.99
N THR A 618 -12.17 -10.03 -27.26
CA THR A 618 -13.15 -11.09 -26.96
C THR A 618 -13.35 -11.18 -25.45
N GLU A 619 -14.59 -11.12 -24.99
CA GLU A 619 -14.97 -11.28 -23.58
C GLU A 619 -15.68 -12.62 -23.40
N ILE A 620 -15.15 -13.44 -22.50
CA ILE A 620 -15.71 -14.71 -22.09
C ILE A 620 -16.34 -14.51 -20.72
N ARG A 621 -17.63 -14.82 -20.60
CA ARG A 621 -18.40 -14.72 -19.37
C ARG A 621 -18.76 -16.11 -18.88
N GLN A 622 -18.20 -16.52 -17.76
CA GLN A 622 -18.50 -17.77 -17.10
C GLN A 622 -19.37 -17.49 -15.88
N TYR A 623 -20.49 -18.21 -15.75
CA TYR A 623 -21.47 -18.06 -14.68
C TYR A 623 -21.56 -19.36 -13.89
N PHE A 624 -21.29 -19.31 -12.59
CA PHE A 624 -21.15 -20.47 -11.72
C PHE A 624 -22.41 -20.66 -10.89
N TYR A 625 -23.08 -21.80 -11.03
CA TYR A 625 -24.38 -22.10 -10.42
C TYR A 625 -24.29 -23.25 -9.42
N SER A 626 -25.09 -23.20 -8.35
CA SER A 626 -25.21 -24.29 -7.37
C SER A 626 -25.61 -25.63 -8.03
N ASN A 627 -26.42 -25.58 -9.09
CA ASN A 627 -26.78 -26.73 -9.93
C ASN A 627 -27.31 -26.30 -11.31
N VAL A 628 -27.58 -27.27 -12.18
CA VAL A 628 -28.01 -27.02 -13.57
C VAL A 628 -29.38 -26.33 -13.69
N THR A 629 -30.24 -26.39 -12.67
CA THR A 629 -31.60 -25.80 -12.68
C THR A 629 -31.68 -24.43 -12.01
N SER A 630 -30.63 -23.98 -11.32
CA SER A 630 -30.62 -22.70 -10.58
C SER A 630 -30.88 -21.50 -11.50
N GLN A 631 -31.75 -20.58 -11.08
CA GLN A 631 -32.07 -19.39 -11.88
C GLN A 631 -30.94 -18.35 -11.84
N GLU A 632 -30.34 -18.16 -10.67
CA GLU A 632 -29.26 -17.19 -10.44
C GLU A 632 -27.92 -17.88 -10.27
N TYR A 633 -26.86 -17.24 -10.78
CA TYR A 633 -25.48 -17.69 -10.54
C TYR A 633 -24.99 -17.14 -9.20
N ILE A 634 -24.12 -17.91 -8.55
CA ILE A 634 -23.47 -17.54 -7.28
C ILE A 634 -22.34 -16.55 -7.60
N TYR A 635 -21.42 -16.96 -8.48
CA TYR A 635 -20.26 -16.19 -8.92
C TYR A 635 -20.19 -16.07 -10.43
N ALA A 636 -19.44 -15.08 -10.90
CA ALA A 636 -19.11 -14.92 -12.31
C ALA A 636 -17.63 -14.59 -12.50
N LEU A 637 -17.09 -15.01 -13.64
CA LEU A 637 -15.76 -14.69 -14.12
C LEU A 637 -15.87 -14.10 -15.53
N TYR A 638 -15.38 -12.88 -15.70
CA TYR A 638 -15.30 -12.20 -16.99
C TYR A 638 -13.84 -12.15 -17.43
N THR A 639 -13.49 -12.96 -18.43
CA THR A 639 -12.15 -13.02 -19.01
C THR A 639 -12.11 -12.21 -20.32
N ARG A 640 -11.20 -11.26 -20.44
CA ARG A 640 -11.04 -10.40 -21.63
C ARG A 640 -9.68 -10.64 -22.28
N MET A 641 -9.70 -10.94 -23.57
CA MET A 641 -8.52 -11.05 -24.43
C MET A 641 -8.55 -9.95 -25.48
N TYR A 642 -7.46 -9.20 -25.58
CA TYR A 642 -7.39 -8.03 -26.46
C TYR A 642 -6.68 -8.35 -27.78
N THR A 643 -7.20 -7.80 -28.86
CA THR A 643 -6.61 -7.81 -30.20
C THR A 643 -6.30 -6.37 -30.59
N VAL A 644 -5.02 -6.08 -30.81
CA VAL A 644 -4.55 -4.74 -31.14
C VAL A 644 -4.32 -4.66 -32.66
N PRO A 645 -5.00 -3.74 -33.37
CA PRO A 645 -4.81 -3.53 -34.81
C PRO A 645 -3.38 -3.10 -35.17
N GLU A 646 -2.99 -3.33 -36.42
CA GLU A 646 -1.73 -2.80 -36.97
C GLU A 646 -1.64 -1.27 -36.81
N GLY A 647 -0.43 -0.77 -36.52
CA GLY A 647 -0.17 0.66 -36.27
C GLY A 647 -0.21 1.08 -34.80
N TYR A 648 -0.61 0.18 -33.89
CA TYR A 648 -0.56 0.39 -32.44
C TYR A 648 0.47 -0.55 -31.79
N ASP A 649 1.13 -0.09 -30.73
CA ASP A 649 1.98 -0.98 -29.92
C ASP A 649 1.11 -1.89 -29.05
N GLY A 650 0.94 -3.14 -29.46
CA GLY A 650 0.12 -4.13 -28.78
C GLY A 650 0.87 -5.05 -27.82
N LYS A 651 2.18 -4.85 -27.59
CA LYS A 651 3.03 -5.85 -26.92
C LYS A 651 2.54 -6.20 -25.51
N LEU A 652 2.18 -5.20 -24.71
CA LEU A 652 1.66 -5.42 -23.35
C LEU A 652 0.24 -5.99 -23.37
N LEU A 653 -0.63 -5.51 -24.26
CA LEU A 653 -2.04 -5.91 -24.30
C LEU A 653 -2.25 -7.33 -24.79
N CYS A 654 -1.47 -7.81 -25.77
CA CYS A 654 -1.67 -9.15 -26.30
C CYS A 654 -1.26 -10.23 -25.28
N HIS A 655 -0.25 -9.96 -24.43
CA HIS A 655 0.23 -10.85 -23.38
C HIS A 655 -0.58 -10.77 -22.08
N ARG A 656 -1.70 -10.05 -22.09
CA ARG A 656 -2.57 -9.86 -20.92
C ARG A 656 -3.89 -10.60 -21.14
N ILE A 657 -4.22 -11.46 -20.20
CA ILE A 657 -5.57 -11.99 -20.00
C ILE A 657 -6.14 -11.25 -18.79
N GLU A 658 -7.09 -10.33 -19.00
CA GLU A 658 -7.75 -9.64 -17.89
C GLU A 658 -8.90 -10.49 -17.36
N GLN A 659 -8.98 -10.64 -16.03
CA GLN A 659 -10.04 -11.37 -15.35
C GLN A 659 -10.68 -10.50 -14.28
N GLU A 660 -11.98 -10.26 -14.41
CA GLU A 660 -12.80 -9.61 -13.40
C GLU A 660 -13.71 -10.65 -12.76
N TYR A 661 -13.73 -10.70 -11.43
CA TYR A 661 -14.51 -11.66 -10.66
C TYR A 661 -15.72 -10.97 -10.06
N ARG A 662 -16.85 -11.67 -9.93
CA ARG A 662 -17.99 -11.22 -9.13
C ARG A 662 -18.25 -12.25 -8.04
N VAL A 663 -17.90 -11.91 -6.80
CA VAL A 663 -17.95 -12.83 -5.65
C VAL A 663 -18.82 -12.24 -4.55
N GLY A 664 -19.85 -12.99 -4.14
CA GLY A 664 -20.77 -12.66 -3.07
C GLY A 664 -22.20 -12.37 -3.54
N PRO A 665 -23.14 -12.15 -2.59
CA PRO A 665 -22.92 -12.17 -1.14
C PRO A 665 -22.61 -13.59 -0.63
N LEU A 666 -21.65 -13.70 0.30
CA LEU A 666 -21.27 -15.00 0.89
C LEU A 666 -22.27 -15.46 1.95
N GLU A 667 -22.36 -16.76 2.18
CA GLU A 667 -22.95 -17.31 3.40
C GLU A 667 -22.08 -16.95 4.62
N LEU A 668 -22.66 -16.97 5.83
CA LEU A 668 -21.90 -16.71 7.06
C LEU A 668 -20.86 -17.83 7.28
N ASN A 669 -19.66 -17.44 7.73
CA ASN A 669 -18.53 -18.33 7.99
C ASN A 669 -18.00 -19.06 6.74
N HIS A 670 -17.96 -18.34 5.63
CA HIS A 670 -17.38 -18.80 4.37
C HIS A 670 -16.31 -17.83 3.88
N GLU A 671 -15.27 -18.40 3.28
CA GLU A 671 -14.15 -17.67 2.69
C GLU A 671 -13.92 -18.16 1.26
N ALA A 672 -14.22 -17.29 0.29
CA ALA A 672 -14.24 -17.64 -1.13
C ALA A 672 -12.85 -17.46 -1.76
N VAL A 673 -12.41 -18.48 -2.48
CA VAL A 673 -11.13 -18.54 -3.19
C VAL A 673 -11.33 -18.90 -4.66
N LEU A 674 -10.46 -18.39 -5.52
CA LEU A 674 -10.29 -18.89 -6.87
C LEU A 674 -9.02 -19.73 -6.90
N ARG A 675 -9.12 -21.01 -7.24
CA ARG A 675 -7.97 -21.89 -7.46
C ARG A 675 -7.72 -22.06 -8.95
N THR A 676 -6.49 -21.80 -9.36
CA THR A 676 -5.96 -22.14 -10.69
C THR A 676 -5.08 -23.37 -10.54
N SER A 677 -5.48 -24.47 -11.16
CA SER A 677 -4.72 -25.74 -11.18
C SER A 677 -4.10 -25.92 -12.56
N THR A 678 -2.80 -26.18 -12.61
CA THR A 678 -2.03 -26.33 -13.87
C THR A 678 -1.27 -27.65 -13.91
N ASP A 679 -0.76 -28.03 -15.08
CA ASP A 679 0.17 -29.14 -15.27
C ASP A 679 1.65 -28.76 -15.07
N LEU A 680 1.94 -27.54 -14.59
CA LEU A 680 3.30 -27.11 -14.26
C LEU A 680 3.85 -27.85 -13.04
N ASP A 681 5.11 -28.31 -13.11
CA ASP A 681 5.82 -28.87 -11.96
C ASP A 681 6.48 -27.76 -11.11
N THR A 682 5.67 -27.13 -10.26
CA THR A 682 6.09 -25.99 -9.45
C THR A 682 6.76 -26.40 -8.14
N ARG A 683 6.69 -27.69 -7.77
CA ARG A 683 7.14 -28.24 -6.48
C ARG A 683 6.51 -27.52 -5.28
N GLN A 684 5.26 -27.06 -5.43
CA GLN A 684 4.54 -26.24 -4.43
C GLN A 684 5.30 -24.98 -4.01
N LEU A 685 6.14 -24.44 -4.90
CA LEU A 685 6.84 -23.19 -4.68
C LEU A 685 6.01 -22.03 -5.22
N LEU A 686 5.59 -21.16 -4.31
CA LEU A 686 4.94 -19.90 -4.65
C LEU A 686 5.97 -18.76 -4.58
N TYR A 687 5.78 -17.75 -5.42
CA TYR A 687 6.49 -16.49 -5.34
C TYR A 687 5.47 -15.38 -5.10
N THR A 688 5.68 -14.54 -4.09
CA THR A 688 4.81 -13.39 -3.81
C THR A 688 5.63 -12.14 -3.63
N ASP A 689 5.06 -11.00 -3.99
CA ASP A 689 5.71 -9.73 -3.73
C ASP A 689 5.73 -9.38 -2.22
N SER A 690 6.74 -8.61 -1.80
CA SER A 690 6.78 -7.88 -0.53
C SER A 690 6.46 -6.42 -0.84
N ASN A 691 5.21 -6.02 -0.61
CA ASN A 691 4.73 -4.63 -0.73
C ASN A 691 4.88 -3.99 -2.12
N GLY A 692 4.78 -4.79 -3.18
CA GLY A 692 4.98 -4.37 -4.57
C GLY A 692 6.44 -4.00 -4.89
N TYR A 693 7.39 -4.45 -4.07
CA TYR A 693 8.79 -4.06 -4.17
C TYR A 693 9.73 -5.21 -4.53
N GLN A 694 9.85 -6.23 -3.70
CA GLN A 694 10.72 -7.39 -3.90
C GLN A 694 9.90 -8.66 -4.08
N ILE A 695 10.48 -9.71 -4.63
CA ILE A 695 9.83 -11.03 -4.71
C ILE A 695 10.39 -11.98 -3.64
N GLN A 696 9.49 -12.61 -2.88
CA GLN A 696 9.79 -13.57 -1.83
C GLN A 696 9.45 -14.99 -2.29
N LYS A 697 10.33 -15.94 -1.94
CA LYS A 697 10.11 -17.37 -2.20
C LYS A 697 9.33 -17.99 -1.04
N ARG A 698 8.23 -18.67 -1.36
CA ARG A 698 7.28 -19.26 -0.41
C ARG A 698 7.19 -20.77 -0.64
N PRO A 699 8.17 -21.56 -0.17
CA PRO A 699 8.07 -23.00 -0.22
C PRO A 699 6.95 -23.47 0.70
N PHE A 700 6.11 -24.39 0.24
CA PHE A 700 5.12 -25.02 1.09
C PHE A 700 5.77 -25.72 2.29
N LYS A 701 5.19 -25.55 3.48
CA LYS A 701 5.64 -26.17 4.71
C LYS A 701 4.49 -26.93 5.36
N ALA A 702 4.73 -28.20 5.67
CA ALA A 702 3.81 -28.96 6.51
C ALA A 702 3.99 -28.56 7.97
N TYR A 703 2.91 -28.15 8.61
CA TYR A 703 2.86 -27.81 10.02
C TYR A 703 1.99 -28.80 10.78
N GLU A 704 2.29 -29.05 12.05
CA GLU A 704 1.45 -29.91 12.89
C GLU A 704 0.01 -29.36 12.98
N ASN A 705 -0.11 -28.04 13.13
CA ASN A 705 -1.37 -27.33 13.26
C ASN A 705 -1.48 -26.21 12.22
N ASN A 706 -2.69 -25.98 11.72
CA ASN A 706 -3.06 -24.90 10.80
C ASN A 706 -2.18 -24.81 9.52
N THR A 707 -1.87 -25.97 8.92
CA THR A 707 -1.03 -26.03 7.71
C THR A 707 -1.55 -25.15 6.57
N VAL A 708 -2.85 -25.21 6.29
CA VAL A 708 -3.43 -24.44 5.17
C VAL A 708 -3.21 -22.94 5.39
N ALA A 709 -3.59 -22.38 6.55
CA ALA A 709 -3.52 -20.94 6.77
C ALA A 709 -2.09 -20.43 6.97
N ARG A 710 -1.17 -21.22 7.53
CA ARG A 710 0.26 -20.86 7.65
C ARG A 710 1.04 -20.89 6.32
N ASN A 711 0.42 -21.37 5.24
CA ASN A 711 0.95 -21.28 3.87
C ASN A 711 0.27 -20.19 3.03
N TYR A 712 -0.62 -19.38 3.62
CA TYR A 712 -1.12 -18.17 2.97
C TYR A 712 -0.14 -17.01 3.16
N TYR A 713 0.07 -16.26 2.09
CA TYR A 713 0.96 -15.10 2.04
C TYR A 713 0.23 -13.92 1.39
N PRO A 714 0.66 -12.66 1.65
CA PRO A 714 0.09 -11.53 0.94
C PRO A 714 0.58 -11.51 -0.52
N MET A 715 -0.35 -11.26 -1.43
CA MET A 715 -0.12 -10.78 -2.80
C MET A 715 -0.63 -9.34 -2.83
N VAL A 716 0.27 -8.36 -2.76
CA VAL A 716 -0.11 -6.95 -2.78
C VAL A 716 -0.28 -6.48 -4.21
N GLN A 717 0.57 -6.96 -5.11
CA GLN A 717 0.55 -6.64 -6.53
C GLN A 717 0.80 -7.87 -7.41
N THR A 718 1.72 -8.76 -7.04
CA THR A 718 2.23 -9.83 -7.91
C THR A 718 2.42 -11.13 -7.14
N ALA A 719 1.88 -12.22 -7.69
CA ALA A 719 2.28 -13.57 -7.33
C ALA A 719 2.51 -14.39 -8.58
N TYR A 720 3.35 -15.43 -8.50
CA TYR A 720 3.51 -16.37 -9.60
C TYR A 720 3.93 -17.76 -9.14
N ILE A 721 3.64 -18.73 -10.00
CA ILE A 721 4.16 -20.09 -9.94
C ILE A 721 4.92 -20.37 -11.23
N GLU A 722 5.96 -21.19 -11.15
CA GLU A 722 6.79 -21.54 -12.30
C GLU A 722 7.37 -22.94 -12.18
N ASP A 723 7.61 -23.57 -13.32
CA ASP A 723 8.53 -24.71 -13.44
C ASP A 723 9.92 -24.22 -13.88
N ASP A 724 10.75 -25.07 -14.49
CA ASP A 724 12.09 -24.67 -14.95
C ASP A 724 12.08 -23.71 -16.14
N THR A 725 11.00 -23.68 -16.93
CA THR A 725 10.91 -22.97 -18.22
C THR A 725 9.81 -21.91 -18.29
N THR A 726 8.64 -22.21 -17.73
CA THR A 726 7.37 -21.50 -17.89
C THR A 726 6.92 -20.93 -16.56
N ARG A 727 6.34 -19.73 -16.62
CA ARG A 727 5.81 -18.99 -15.47
C ARG A 727 4.39 -18.53 -15.76
N LEU A 728 3.51 -18.74 -14.79
CA LEU A 728 2.17 -18.15 -14.72
C LEU A 728 2.18 -17.02 -13.68
N VAL A 729 2.04 -15.78 -14.14
CA VAL A 729 2.02 -14.59 -13.29
C VAL A 729 0.60 -14.10 -13.09
N LEU A 730 0.28 -13.75 -11.85
CA LEU A 730 -0.95 -13.09 -11.42
C LEU A 730 -0.59 -11.67 -10.96
N LEU A 731 -1.21 -10.68 -11.57
CA LEU A 731 -1.13 -9.27 -11.15
C LEU A 731 -2.48 -8.86 -10.59
N ALA A 732 -2.52 -8.24 -9.43
CA ALA A 732 -3.76 -7.85 -8.75
C ALA A 732 -3.89 -6.34 -8.60
N GLU A 733 -5.11 -5.81 -8.76
CA GLU A 733 -5.41 -4.38 -8.53
C GLU A 733 -5.53 -4.02 -7.04
N ARG A 734 -5.57 -5.03 -6.16
CA ARG A 734 -5.72 -4.90 -4.71
C ARG A 734 -5.04 -6.06 -4.02
N ALA A 735 -4.77 -5.88 -2.73
CA ALA A 735 -4.14 -6.92 -1.93
C ALA A 735 -5.08 -8.11 -1.69
N HIS A 736 -4.51 -9.31 -1.73
CA HIS A 736 -5.20 -10.59 -1.46
C HIS A 736 -4.28 -11.54 -0.68
N GLY A 737 -4.88 -12.49 0.05
CA GLY A 737 -4.17 -13.70 0.47
C GLY A 737 -4.03 -14.69 -0.68
N VAL A 738 -2.84 -15.26 -0.86
CA VAL A 738 -2.52 -16.25 -1.91
C VAL A 738 -1.76 -17.45 -1.31
N SER A 739 -1.94 -18.64 -1.89
CA SER A 739 -1.22 -19.85 -1.48
C SER A 739 -0.99 -20.81 -2.66
N SER A 740 -0.03 -21.73 -2.51
CA SER A 740 0.14 -22.92 -3.35
C SER A 740 -0.06 -24.19 -2.50
N GLN A 741 -1.31 -24.65 -2.39
CA GLN A 741 -1.68 -25.80 -1.57
C GLN A 741 -1.39 -27.16 -2.23
N GLY A 742 -1.03 -27.16 -3.52
CA GLY A 742 -0.73 -28.37 -4.31
C GLY A 742 0.21 -28.06 -5.46
N ASN A 743 0.86 -29.10 -6.01
CA ASN A 743 1.79 -28.92 -7.12
C ASN A 743 1.06 -28.36 -8.35
N GLY A 744 1.65 -27.38 -9.03
CA GLY A 744 1.00 -26.71 -10.17
C GLY A 744 -0.20 -25.84 -9.78
N GLN A 745 -0.49 -25.64 -8.50
CA GLN A 745 -1.65 -24.87 -8.04
C GLN A 745 -1.28 -23.51 -7.46
N VAL A 746 -2.14 -22.53 -7.71
CA VAL A 746 -2.18 -21.26 -7.00
C VAL A 746 -3.63 -20.92 -6.68
N GLU A 747 -3.92 -20.55 -5.43
CA GLU A 747 -5.24 -20.09 -5.02
C GLU A 747 -5.18 -18.68 -4.43
N VAL A 748 -6.15 -17.85 -4.78
CA VAL A 748 -6.29 -16.46 -4.32
C VAL A 748 -7.60 -16.32 -3.56
N MET A 749 -7.52 -15.84 -2.32
CA MET A 749 -8.70 -15.55 -1.50
C MET A 749 -9.30 -14.19 -1.90
N LEU A 750 -10.55 -14.20 -2.35
CA LEU A 750 -11.22 -13.06 -2.96
C LEU A 750 -12.14 -12.33 -1.99
N HIS A 751 -12.82 -13.06 -1.11
CA HIS A 751 -13.78 -12.51 -0.17
C HIS A 751 -13.97 -13.41 1.07
N ARG A 752 -14.42 -12.82 2.18
CA ARG A 752 -14.60 -13.50 3.47
C ARG A 752 -15.81 -12.89 4.19
N ARG A 753 -16.64 -13.72 4.80
CA ARG A 753 -17.76 -13.29 5.64
C ARG A 753 -17.85 -14.17 6.87
N LEU A 754 -17.70 -13.58 8.04
CA LEU A 754 -17.44 -14.27 9.30
C LEU A 754 -18.32 -13.73 10.42
N TRP A 755 -18.65 -14.60 11.36
CA TRP A 755 -19.31 -14.27 12.61
C TRP A 755 -18.72 -15.10 13.74
N ASN A 756 -18.44 -14.49 14.89
CA ASN A 756 -17.97 -15.25 16.05
C ASN A 756 -18.56 -14.78 17.39
N ASN A 757 -18.41 -15.62 18.42
CA ASN A 757 -18.87 -15.36 19.80
C ASN A 757 -17.74 -14.97 20.77
N LEU A 758 -16.61 -14.48 20.27
CA LEU A 758 -15.48 -14.08 21.08
C LEU A 758 -15.81 -12.79 21.84
N GLN A 759 -15.75 -12.82 23.17
CA GLN A 759 -16.29 -11.76 24.02
C GLN A 759 -15.70 -10.36 23.72
N TRP A 760 -14.39 -10.27 23.46
CA TRP A 760 -13.78 -8.97 23.13
C TRP A 760 -14.21 -8.47 21.76
N ASP A 761 -14.37 -9.36 20.76
CA ASP A 761 -14.90 -8.99 19.45
C ASP A 761 -16.32 -8.41 19.59
N LEU A 762 -17.19 -9.08 20.35
CA LEU A 762 -18.55 -8.61 20.63
C LEU A 762 -18.57 -7.23 21.32
N ASN A 763 -17.63 -6.97 22.23
CA ASN A 763 -17.54 -5.69 22.94
C ASN A 763 -17.13 -4.53 22.02
N TYR A 764 -16.27 -4.78 21.03
CA TYR A 764 -15.74 -3.77 20.11
C TYR A 764 -16.41 -3.77 18.72
N ASN A 765 -17.26 -4.75 18.43
CA ASN A 765 -17.90 -5.00 17.14
C ASN A 765 -16.88 -5.07 16.00
N LEU A 766 -15.92 -6.00 16.06
CA LEU A 766 -14.88 -6.22 15.05
C LEU A 766 -15.22 -7.36 14.09
N THR A 767 -16.44 -7.89 14.17
CA THR A 767 -16.94 -8.97 13.33
C THR A 767 -16.94 -8.60 11.85
N LEU A 768 -16.37 -9.48 11.01
CA LEU A 768 -16.33 -9.33 9.55
C LEU A 768 -17.60 -9.86 8.88
N ASN A 769 -18.76 -9.29 9.20
CA ASN A 769 -20.03 -9.62 8.52
C ASN A 769 -20.18 -8.80 7.22
N ASP A 770 -19.25 -8.98 6.28
CA ASP A 770 -19.27 -8.30 4.99
C ASP A 770 -20.20 -9.03 4.01
N SER A 771 -21.37 -8.45 3.72
CA SER A 771 -22.34 -8.99 2.79
C SER A 771 -22.25 -8.38 1.39
N SER A 772 -21.14 -7.68 1.08
CA SER A 772 -20.97 -7.05 -0.22
C SER A 772 -20.76 -8.08 -1.35
N VAL A 773 -20.93 -7.63 -2.58
CA VAL A 773 -20.45 -8.36 -3.77
C VAL A 773 -19.17 -7.68 -4.20
N VAL A 774 -18.05 -8.36 -4.04
CA VAL A 774 -16.74 -7.82 -4.41
C VAL A 774 -16.43 -8.09 -5.88
N ARG A 775 -15.69 -7.15 -6.48
CA ARG A 775 -15.30 -7.19 -7.89
C ARG A 775 -13.80 -6.98 -8.10
N PRO A 776 -12.94 -7.90 -7.65
CA PRO A 776 -11.51 -7.78 -7.90
C PRO A 776 -11.18 -7.99 -9.38
N VAL A 777 -10.13 -7.33 -9.85
CA VAL A 777 -9.54 -7.54 -11.18
C VAL A 777 -8.13 -8.07 -11.04
N MET A 778 -7.82 -9.13 -11.79
CA MET A 778 -6.46 -9.66 -11.93
C MET A 778 -6.07 -9.79 -13.39
N TRP A 779 -4.79 -9.63 -13.69
CA TRP A 779 -4.23 -9.94 -15.01
C TRP A 779 -3.38 -11.20 -14.91
N LEU A 780 -3.59 -12.11 -15.87
CA LEU A 780 -2.80 -13.32 -16.03
C LEU A 780 -1.83 -13.12 -17.20
N ILE A 781 -0.58 -13.52 -16.98
CA ILE A 781 0.48 -13.55 -18.01
C ILE A 781 1.10 -14.94 -17.96
N LEU A 782 1.11 -15.64 -19.09
CA LEU A 782 1.77 -16.93 -19.25
C LEU A 782 2.92 -16.78 -20.24
N GLY A 783 4.08 -17.32 -19.92
CA GLY A 783 5.17 -17.39 -20.88
C GLY A 783 6.47 -17.89 -20.26
N THR A 784 7.55 -17.83 -21.03
CA THR A 784 8.87 -18.16 -20.50
C THR A 784 9.29 -17.19 -19.39
N LYS A 785 10.23 -17.60 -18.54
CA LYS A 785 10.80 -16.71 -17.51
C LYS A 785 11.35 -15.42 -18.11
N ALA A 786 12.03 -15.50 -19.26
CA ALA A 786 12.59 -14.33 -19.94
C ALA A 786 11.52 -13.33 -20.39
N VAL A 787 10.43 -13.81 -21.02
CA VAL A 787 9.34 -12.94 -21.46
C VAL A 787 8.61 -12.33 -20.26
N THR A 788 8.27 -13.15 -19.27
CA THR A 788 7.53 -12.68 -18.10
C THR A 788 8.34 -11.66 -17.30
N ASN A 789 9.66 -11.85 -17.10
CA ASN A 789 10.55 -10.89 -16.42
C ASN A 789 10.47 -9.47 -17.00
N ILE A 790 10.28 -9.34 -18.31
CA ILE A 790 10.15 -8.04 -18.99
C ILE A 790 8.77 -7.42 -18.74
N LEU A 791 7.73 -8.25 -18.73
CA LEU A 791 6.34 -7.79 -18.78
C LEU A 791 5.76 -7.50 -17.40
N TYR A 792 6.02 -8.33 -16.38
CA TYR A 792 5.20 -8.27 -15.18
C TYR A 792 5.34 -6.96 -14.39
N TRP A 793 6.51 -6.32 -14.36
CA TRP A 793 6.68 -5.00 -13.73
C TRP A 793 5.91 -3.90 -14.45
N THR A 794 6.05 -3.84 -15.78
CA THR A 794 5.40 -2.80 -16.59
C THR A 794 3.89 -3.01 -16.64
N SER A 795 3.43 -4.26 -16.74
CA SER A 795 2.02 -4.62 -16.62
C SER A 795 1.47 -4.35 -15.23
N GLY A 796 2.21 -4.65 -14.15
CA GLY A 796 1.76 -4.38 -12.77
C GLY A 796 1.55 -2.88 -12.53
N LEU A 797 2.47 -2.03 -13.01
CA LEU A 797 2.33 -0.58 -12.94
C LEU A 797 1.25 -0.03 -13.87
N ALA A 798 1.02 -0.65 -15.02
CA ALA A 798 -0.10 -0.30 -15.90
C ALA A 798 -1.47 -0.70 -15.32
N LEU A 799 -1.52 -1.75 -14.49
CA LEU A 799 -2.71 -2.14 -13.73
C LEU A 799 -2.98 -1.16 -12.58
N GLU A 800 -1.93 -0.76 -11.86
CA GLU A 800 -2.04 0.17 -10.73
C GLU A 800 -2.40 1.59 -11.21
N HIS A 801 -1.65 2.14 -12.16
CA HIS A 801 -1.78 3.52 -12.64
C HIS A 801 -2.48 3.59 -14.01
N ARG A 802 -3.73 3.10 -14.06
CA ARG A 802 -4.58 3.20 -15.25
C ARG A 802 -4.82 4.67 -15.66
N PRO A 803 -5.09 4.94 -16.95
CA PRO A 803 -5.42 6.29 -17.39
C PRO A 803 -6.65 6.87 -16.70
N VAL A 804 -6.58 8.15 -16.37
CA VAL A 804 -7.69 8.88 -15.76
C VAL A 804 -8.56 9.50 -16.85
N VAL A 805 -9.87 9.24 -16.79
CA VAL A 805 -10.85 9.75 -17.75
C VAL A 805 -11.65 10.89 -17.14
N MET A 806 -11.73 12.00 -17.86
CA MET A 806 -12.54 13.18 -17.52
C MET A 806 -13.53 13.45 -18.64
N PHE A 807 -14.75 13.85 -18.30
CA PHE A 807 -15.82 14.12 -19.28
C PHE A 807 -16.00 15.62 -19.47
N GLY A 808 -16.30 16.08 -20.68
CA GLY A 808 -16.64 17.46 -21.02
C GLY A 808 -17.93 17.53 -21.85
N ALA A 809 -18.81 18.52 -21.61
CA ALA A 809 -19.98 18.71 -22.48
C ALA A 809 -19.61 19.42 -23.79
N SER A 810 -20.17 18.96 -24.90
CA SER A 810 -20.12 19.67 -26.17
C SER A 810 -21.15 20.81 -26.12
N SER A 811 -20.76 22.03 -26.48
CA SER A 811 -21.70 23.15 -26.61
C SER A 811 -22.61 22.89 -27.81
N ASP A 812 -23.86 22.51 -27.56
CA ASP A 812 -24.90 22.48 -28.59
C ASP A 812 -25.35 23.92 -28.90
N GLY A 813 -25.04 24.36 -30.12
CA GLY A 813 -25.51 25.66 -30.63
C GLY A 813 -24.67 26.21 -31.78
N GLY A 814 -24.97 25.77 -33.00
CA GLY A 814 -25.01 26.63 -34.19
C GLY A 814 -23.73 27.25 -34.78
N ASP A 815 -22.64 27.42 -34.05
CA ASP A 815 -21.43 28.05 -34.57
C ASP A 815 -20.25 27.09 -34.49
N LYS A 816 -19.77 26.61 -35.65
CA LYS A 816 -18.46 25.98 -35.76
C LYS A 816 -17.42 26.99 -35.26
N PRO A 817 -16.81 26.83 -34.07
CA PRO A 817 -15.69 27.66 -33.72
C PRO A 817 -14.59 27.24 -34.68
N LYS A 818 -14.11 28.14 -35.55
CA LYS A 818 -12.86 27.91 -36.28
C LYS A 818 -11.78 27.64 -35.24
N LEU A 819 -11.49 26.37 -35.02
CA LEU A 819 -10.52 25.90 -34.05
C LEU A 819 -9.16 26.44 -34.46
N HIS A 820 -8.52 27.25 -33.63
CA HIS A 820 -7.19 27.78 -33.93
C HIS A 820 -6.17 26.64 -33.96
N ARG A 821 -5.58 26.43 -35.14
CA ARG A 821 -4.52 25.46 -35.48
C ARG A 821 -3.32 25.47 -34.52
N GLN A 822 -3.12 26.56 -33.77
CA GLN A 822 -2.03 26.70 -32.78
C GLN A 822 -2.24 25.89 -31.49
N LEU A 823 -3.48 25.60 -31.05
CA LEU A 823 -3.71 24.75 -29.87
C LEU A 823 -3.58 23.25 -30.18
N GLN A 824 -3.86 22.85 -31.44
CA GLN A 824 -3.65 21.48 -31.92
C GLN A 824 -2.17 21.09 -32.06
N GLN A 825 -1.27 22.06 -32.31
CA GLN A 825 0.16 21.77 -32.50
C GLN A 825 0.91 21.53 -31.18
N ASN A 826 0.48 22.11 -30.06
CA ASN A 826 1.19 21.97 -28.78
C ASN A 826 0.95 20.61 -28.09
N SER A 827 -0.15 19.89 -28.37
CA SER A 827 -0.39 18.54 -27.81
C SER A 827 0.32 17.43 -28.59
N VAL A 828 0.65 17.66 -29.87
CA VAL A 828 1.23 16.65 -30.78
C VAL A 828 2.77 16.79 -30.92
N HIS A 829 3.36 17.94 -30.56
CA HIS A 829 4.79 18.23 -30.76
C HIS A 829 5.57 18.62 -29.48
N GLY A 830 5.00 18.44 -28.30
CA GLY A 830 5.73 18.64 -27.03
C GLY A 830 6.78 17.55 -26.82
N SER A 831 7.96 17.90 -26.27
CA SER A 831 8.90 16.89 -25.77
C SER A 831 8.22 16.09 -24.66
N HIS A 832 8.05 14.78 -24.83
CA HIS A 832 7.38 13.92 -23.84
C HIS A 832 8.37 13.47 -22.76
N VAL A 833 7.87 13.24 -21.54
CA VAL A 833 8.65 12.63 -20.47
C VAL A 833 8.48 11.13 -20.58
N THR A 834 9.54 10.44 -21.00
CA THR A 834 9.54 8.98 -21.11
C THR A 834 10.79 8.41 -20.48
N VAL A 835 10.62 7.53 -19.50
CA VAL A 835 11.74 6.82 -18.85
C VAL A 835 11.97 5.46 -19.55
N PRO A 836 13.20 4.90 -19.47
CA PRO A 836 13.48 3.53 -19.90
C PRO A 836 12.55 2.49 -19.23
N PRO A 837 12.32 1.32 -19.84
CA PRO A 837 11.37 0.32 -19.35
C PRO A 837 11.72 -0.29 -17.98
N ASN A 838 12.98 -0.22 -17.56
CA ASN A 838 13.44 -0.68 -16.25
C ASN A 838 13.42 0.40 -15.16
N LEU A 839 13.04 1.63 -15.49
CA LEU A 839 12.85 2.73 -14.54
C LEU A 839 11.39 3.13 -14.46
N HIS A 840 10.95 3.53 -13.27
CA HIS A 840 9.64 4.11 -13.03
C HIS A 840 9.77 5.47 -12.33
N LEU A 841 9.02 6.45 -12.83
CA LEU A 841 8.89 7.77 -12.22
C LEU A 841 7.87 7.70 -11.07
N GLN A 842 8.33 7.22 -9.92
CA GLN A 842 7.52 6.86 -8.75
C GLN A 842 6.86 8.06 -8.07
N THR A 843 7.42 9.27 -8.19
CA THR A 843 6.80 10.47 -7.65
C THR A 843 7.16 11.66 -8.53
N LEU A 844 6.15 12.48 -8.86
CA LEU A 844 6.31 13.82 -9.44
C LEU A 844 5.26 14.71 -8.80
N SER A 845 5.66 15.46 -7.78
CA SER A 845 4.72 16.26 -6.96
C SER A 845 5.31 17.60 -6.54
N ILE A 846 4.44 18.51 -6.15
CA ILE A 846 4.80 19.70 -5.39
C ILE A 846 4.40 19.42 -3.94
N PRO A 847 5.36 19.19 -3.02
CA PRO A 847 5.02 18.73 -1.67
C PRO A 847 4.26 19.79 -0.85
N GLY A 848 4.42 21.07 -1.16
CA GLY A 848 3.73 22.15 -0.46
C GLY A 848 4.40 22.62 0.83
N TRP A 849 5.62 22.14 1.10
CA TRP A 849 6.40 22.49 2.29
C TRP A 849 6.96 23.92 2.23
N ARG A 850 7.17 24.49 3.41
CA ARG A 850 7.65 25.88 3.58
C ARG A 850 9.08 25.97 4.10
N TYR A 851 9.67 24.84 4.53
CA TYR A 851 11.00 24.82 5.12
C TYR A 851 12.13 25.18 4.15
N SER A 852 13.25 25.69 4.68
CA SER A 852 14.50 25.79 3.91
C SER A 852 15.13 24.41 3.69
N SER A 853 15.57 24.19 2.46
CA SER A 853 16.30 22.99 2.07
C SER A 853 17.72 22.94 2.65
N ASP A 854 18.21 24.06 3.20
CA ASP A 854 19.40 24.12 4.05
C ASP A 854 18.99 23.90 5.51
N HIS A 855 19.60 22.89 6.15
CA HIS A 855 19.23 22.48 7.49
C HIS A 855 19.63 23.51 8.56
N ALA A 856 20.78 24.16 8.43
CA ALA A 856 21.23 25.15 9.40
C ALA A 856 20.35 26.40 9.34
N GLU A 857 19.98 26.83 8.12
CA GLU A 857 19.02 27.92 7.93
C GLU A 857 17.64 27.57 8.51
N GLN A 858 17.16 26.34 8.27
CA GLN A 858 15.86 25.90 8.78
C GLN A 858 15.82 25.89 10.31
N VAL A 859 16.82 25.28 10.96
CA VAL A 859 16.89 25.25 12.43
C VAL A 859 17.00 26.66 13.00
N HIS A 860 17.82 27.52 12.38
CA HIS A 860 17.93 28.92 12.81
C HIS A 860 16.60 29.68 12.70
N SER A 861 15.85 29.49 11.61
CA SER A 861 14.51 30.08 11.42
C SER A 861 13.52 29.63 12.49
N ILE A 862 13.53 28.34 12.85
CA ILE A 862 12.69 27.78 13.92
C ILE A 862 13.06 28.39 15.27
N CYS A 863 14.35 28.39 15.64
CA CYS A 863 14.81 28.93 16.92
C CYS A 863 14.49 30.43 17.09
N MET A 864 14.51 31.20 16.00
CA MET A 864 14.19 32.63 16.04
C MET A 864 12.68 32.92 16.03
N GLY A 865 11.81 31.91 16.01
CA GLY A 865 10.36 32.09 15.84
C GLY A 865 9.99 32.74 14.49
N ARG A 866 10.91 32.72 13.53
CA ARG A 866 10.77 33.27 12.18
C ARG A 866 10.44 32.18 11.18
N GLN A 867 9.72 31.13 11.60
CA GLN A 867 9.19 30.13 10.68
C GLN A 867 8.51 30.88 9.53
N LYS A 868 8.87 30.54 8.28
CA LYS A 868 8.38 31.25 7.09
C LYS A 868 6.86 31.33 7.14
N GLN A 869 6.34 32.52 7.45
CA GLN A 869 4.92 32.86 7.28
C GLN A 869 4.54 33.02 5.80
N GLY A 870 5.46 32.73 4.88
CA GLY A 870 5.24 32.80 3.43
C GLY A 870 4.49 31.60 2.86
N ASP A 871 4.11 31.72 1.58
CA ASP A 871 3.43 30.67 0.82
C ASP A 871 4.32 29.42 0.62
N ALA A 872 3.67 28.30 0.29
CA ALA A 872 4.35 27.07 -0.08
C ALA A 872 5.36 27.30 -1.23
N ASP A 873 6.48 26.57 -1.21
CA ASP A 873 7.49 26.67 -2.27
C ASP A 873 7.06 25.88 -3.51
N PHE A 874 6.27 26.51 -4.38
CA PHE A 874 5.79 25.92 -5.63
C PHE A 874 6.88 25.71 -6.69
N SER A 875 8.08 26.26 -6.49
CA SER A 875 9.22 26.04 -7.39
C SER A 875 9.89 24.68 -7.17
N ARG A 876 9.65 24.08 -6.00
CA ARG A 876 10.24 22.83 -5.56
C ARG A 876 9.40 21.65 -6.01
N VAL A 877 9.90 20.90 -6.99
CA VAL A 877 9.29 19.65 -7.44
C VAL A 877 10.02 18.47 -6.80
N LEU A 878 9.27 17.63 -6.08
CA LEU A 878 9.75 16.35 -5.56
C LEU A 878 9.66 15.29 -6.65
N LEU A 879 10.81 14.70 -6.98
CA LEU A 879 10.95 13.66 -7.99
C LEU A 879 11.51 12.38 -7.33
N ARG A 880 10.89 11.23 -7.60
CA ARG A 880 11.47 9.92 -7.29
C ARG A 880 11.58 9.07 -8.53
N ILE A 881 12.74 8.42 -8.70
CA ILE A 881 12.98 7.44 -9.76
C ILE A 881 13.35 6.12 -9.10
N ARG A 882 12.62 5.07 -9.46
CA ARG A 882 12.80 3.70 -8.97
C ARG A 882 13.28 2.79 -10.10
N HIS A 883 14.25 1.93 -9.81
CA HIS A 883 14.56 0.80 -10.67
C HIS A 883 13.65 -0.39 -10.36
N LEU A 884 13.08 -1.01 -11.40
CA LEU A 884 12.04 -2.02 -11.25
C LEU A 884 12.58 -3.41 -10.93
N HIS A 885 13.67 -3.82 -11.58
CA HIS A 885 14.19 -5.18 -11.48
C HIS A 885 15.18 -5.39 -10.33
N GLU A 886 15.25 -6.63 -9.85
CA GLU A 886 16.30 -7.16 -8.97
C GLU A 886 17.59 -7.44 -9.74
N VAL A 887 18.73 -7.42 -9.05
CA VAL A 887 20.00 -7.91 -9.61
C VAL A 887 19.82 -9.34 -10.11
N GLY A 888 20.17 -9.57 -11.37
CA GLY A 888 20.15 -10.90 -12.00
C GLY A 888 18.77 -11.38 -12.45
N GLU A 889 17.72 -10.59 -12.28
CA GLU A 889 16.37 -10.95 -12.72
C GLU A 889 16.26 -11.05 -14.24
N ASP A 890 16.85 -10.09 -14.96
CA ASP A 890 16.90 -10.01 -16.42
C ASP A 890 18.29 -9.56 -16.89
N PRO A 891 18.88 -10.18 -17.93
CA PRO A 891 20.25 -9.90 -18.36
C PRO A 891 20.49 -8.44 -18.81
N VAL A 892 19.45 -7.74 -19.28
CA VAL A 892 19.52 -6.37 -19.82
C VAL A 892 18.86 -5.38 -18.87
N LEU A 893 17.61 -5.64 -18.47
CA LEU A 893 16.79 -4.72 -17.68
C LEU A 893 17.22 -4.63 -16.22
N SER A 894 18.01 -5.60 -15.73
CA SER A 894 18.58 -5.58 -14.36
C SER A 894 19.96 -4.93 -14.27
N ARG A 895 20.34 -4.13 -15.27
CA ARG A 895 21.58 -3.36 -15.27
C ARG A 895 21.33 -1.93 -14.79
N PRO A 896 22.30 -1.27 -14.13
CA PRO A 896 22.18 0.13 -13.76
C PRO A 896 21.87 1.02 -14.96
N VAL A 897 21.01 2.02 -14.76
CA VAL A 897 20.56 2.92 -15.83
C VAL A 897 21.01 4.34 -15.53
N THR A 898 21.66 4.97 -16.50
CA THR A 898 22.06 6.37 -16.41
C THR A 898 21.11 7.25 -17.22
N VAL A 899 20.50 8.25 -16.58
CA VAL A 899 19.58 9.22 -17.19
C VAL A 899 20.08 10.64 -16.98
N ASP A 900 19.96 11.48 -18.01
CA ASP A 900 20.13 12.93 -17.87
C ASP A 900 18.78 13.58 -17.56
N LEU A 901 18.62 14.07 -16.32
CA LEU A 901 17.40 14.68 -15.83
C LEU A 901 17.02 15.95 -16.58
N LYS A 902 18.00 16.69 -17.13
CA LYS A 902 17.71 17.88 -17.93
C LYS A 902 17.02 17.51 -19.25
N SER A 903 17.50 16.46 -19.90
CA SER A 903 16.90 15.92 -21.13
C SER A 903 15.58 15.21 -20.84
N LEU A 904 15.52 14.38 -19.79
CA LEU A 904 14.32 13.63 -19.41
C LEU A 904 13.13 14.52 -19.08
N LEU A 905 13.36 15.61 -18.33
CA LEU A 905 12.31 16.51 -17.84
C LEU A 905 12.09 17.73 -18.73
N LYS A 906 12.71 17.78 -19.91
CA LYS A 906 12.57 18.89 -20.87
C LYS A 906 11.10 19.19 -21.22
N GLY A 907 10.26 18.15 -21.21
CA GLY A 907 8.82 18.27 -21.42
C GLY A 907 8.06 19.03 -20.33
N LEU A 908 8.66 19.24 -19.16
CA LEU A 908 8.11 20.01 -18.03
C LEU A 908 8.67 21.42 -17.98
N GLY A 909 9.92 21.62 -18.38
CA GLY A 909 10.59 22.92 -18.38
C GLY A 909 12.12 22.78 -18.45
N SER A 910 12.83 23.90 -18.41
CA SER A 910 14.29 23.91 -18.33
C SER A 910 14.75 23.63 -16.90
N VAL A 911 15.40 22.48 -16.66
CA VAL A 911 15.93 22.13 -15.34
C VAL A 911 17.14 23.00 -15.01
N MET A 912 17.10 23.65 -13.85
CA MET A 912 18.15 24.56 -13.35
C MET A 912 18.96 23.93 -12.22
N VAL A 913 18.30 23.30 -11.27
CA VAL A 913 18.94 22.70 -10.08
C VAL A 913 18.32 21.35 -9.81
N VAL A 914 19.18 20.37 -9.50
CA VAL A 914 18.79 19.07 -8.96
C VAL A 914 19.54 18.88 -7.65
N ALA A 915 18.81 18.65 -6.56
CA ALA A 915 19.36 18.37 -5.25
C ALA A 915 18.85 17.01 -4.77
N GLU A 916 19.75 16.04 -4.61
CA GLU A 916 19.40 14.73 -4.11
C GLU A 916 19.09 14.75 -2.60
N ARG A 917 18.07 13.99 -2.21
CA ARG A 917 17.52 13.97 -0.85
C ARG A 917 17.39 12.54 -0.32
N SER A 918 17.21 12.43 1.00
CA SER A 918 16.72 11.20 1.63
C SER A 918 15.38 10.75 1.04
N LEU A 919 14.97 9.50 1.30
CA LEU A 919 13.73 8.93 0.74
C LEU A 919 12.49 9.83 0.97
N THR A 920 12.36 10.44 2.15
CA THR A 920 11.25 11.33 2.51
C THR A 920 11.44 12.78 2.06
N GLY A 921 12.50 13.10 1.30
CA GLY A 921 12.78 14.45 0.80
C GLY A 921 13.35 15.44 1.81
N THR A 922 13.29 15.13 3.12
CA THR A 922 13.57 16.10 4.19
C THR A 922 15.05 16.35 4.51
N TRP A 923 15.97 15.50 4.06
CA TRP A 923 17.39 15.62 4.38
C TRP A 923 18.26 15.63 3.13
N ASP A 924 19.37 16.38 3.12
CA ASP A 924 20.38 16.32 2.06
C ASP A 924 21.13 14.98 2.13
N ILE A 925 21.15 14.22 1.03
CA ILE A 925 21.78 12.91 1.00
C ILE A 925 23.28 12.96 1.31
N ASN A 926 23.96 14.07 0.99
CA ASN A 926 25.41 14.21 1.15
C ASN A 926 25.83 14.38 2.61
N THR A 927 24.90 14.85 3.46
CA THR A 927 25.10 15.07 4.89
C THR A 927 24.45 13.97 5.74
N LEU A 928 23.58 13.14 5.15
CA LEU A 928 22.96 12.01 5.83
C LEU A 928 24.03 11.00 6.27
N LYS A 929 24.07 10.72 7.58
CA LYS A 929 24.93 9.70 8.18
C LYS A 929 24.07 8.67 8.88
N ARG A 930 24.43 7.40 8.71
CA ARG A 930 23.83 6.25 9.40
C ARG A 930 24.88 5.52 10.21
N TRP A 931 24.46 4.90 11.30
CA TRP A 931 25.31 3.98 12.04
C TRP A 931 25.65 2.75 11.20
N LYS A 932 26.86 2.21 11.40
CA LYS A 932 27.28 0.96 10.77
C LYS A 932 27.53 -0.08 11.85
N TRP A 933 26.76 -1.16 11.79
CA TRP A 933 26.82 -2.24 12.76
C TRP A 933 27.87 -3.27 12.35
N LYS A 934 28.63 -3.78 13.31
CA LYS A 934 29.70 -4.75 13.02
C LYS A 934 29.09 -6.11 12.73
N THR A 935 29.49 -6.74 11.63
CA THR A 935 29.06 -8.09 11.23
C THR A 935 30.28 -8.99 11.00
N ALA A 936 30.08 -10.30 11.01
CA ALA A 936 31.16 -11.27 10.80
C ALA A 936 31.84 -11.12 9.42
N GLN A 937 31.09 -10.67 8.41
CA GLN A 937 31.58 -10.46 7.04
C GLN A 937 32.36 -9.13 6.90
N HIS A 938 32.08 -8.13 7.73
CA HIS A 938 32.68 -6.80 7.64
C HIS A 938 33.08 -6.24 9.02
N PRO A 939 34.34 -6.42 9.46
CA PRO A 939 34.79 -6.02 10.79
C PRO A 939 34.99 -4.50 11.01
N GLY A 940 34.36 -3.64 10.20
CA GLY A 940 34.32 -2.19 10.43
C GLY A 940 35.03 -1.33 9.38
N LYS A 941 34.54 -1.32 8.14
CA LYS A 941 34.80 -0.21 7.21
C LYS A 941 33.49 0.50 6.93
N GLY A 942 33.46 1.82 7.13
CA GLY A 942 32.28 2.66 6.92
C GLY A 942 31.66 2.48 5.53
N PHE A 943 30.43 2.96 5.35
CA PHE A 943 29.83 3.02 4.02
C PHE A 943 30.76 3.78 3.08
N SER A 944 31.28 3.08 2.07
CA SER A 944 31.96 3.73 0.95
C SER A 944 30.93 4.58 0.22
N LYS A 945 31.17 5.89 0.16
CA LYS A 945 30.37 6.81 -0.66
C LYS A 945 30.45 6.35 -2.12
N SER A 946 29.37 5.76 -2.60
CA SER A 946 29.05 5.59 -4.03
C SER A 946 27.75 6.36 -4.21
N THR A 947 27.66 7.53 -4.82
CA THR A 947 28.47 8.20 -5.85
C THR A 947 28.43 9.70 -5.53
N LYS A 948 29.55 10.42 -5.67
CA LYS A 948 29.45 11.88 -5.85
C LYS A 948 28.52 12.11 -7.04
N ALA A 949 27.43 12.85 -6.86
CA ALA A 949 26.79 13.49 -7.99
C ALA A 949 27.88 14.34 -8.66
N SER A 950 28.40 13.85 -9.78
CA SER A 950 29.08 14.69 -10.76
C SER A 950 28.19 15.90 -10.98
N GLY A 951 28.75 17.11 -11.07
CA GLY A 951 28.01 18.37 -11.26
C GLY A 951 27.23 18.49 -12.58
N ASN A 952 26.82 17.37 -13.17
CA ASN A 952 25.98 17.24 -14.34
C ASN A 952 24.63 16.63 -13.88
N PHE A 953 23.53 17.02 -14.52
CA PHE A 953 22.16 16.53 -14.30
C PHE A 953 21.96 15.01 -14.54
N THR A 954 23.04 14.25 -14.63
CA THR A 954 23.10 12.84 -14.95
C THR A 954 23.08 12.00 -13.67
N VAL A 955 22.13 11.07 -13.59
CA VAL A 955 21.85 10.22 -12.43
C VAL A 955 21.92 8.77 -12.88
N THR A 956 22.63 7.93 -12.12
CA THR A 956 22.61 6.46 -12.32
C THR A 956 21.74 5.82 -11.25
N VAL A 957 20.79 4.97 -11.64
CA VAL A 957 19.89 4.26 -10.75
C VAL A 957 20.19 2.75 -10.86
N TYR A 958 20.54 2.13 -9.74
CA TYR A 958 20.89 0.71 -9.65
C TYR A 958 19.66 -0.17 -9.42
N PRO A 959 19.73 -1.50 -9.65
CA PRO A 959 18.64 -2.42 -9.40
C PRO A 959 17.99 -2.25 -8.01
N LYS A 960 16.65 -2.19 -8.00
CA LYS A 960 15.78 -1.82 -6.87
C LYS A 960 16.02 -0.46 -6.22
N GLU A 961 17.02 0.32 -6.60
CA GLU A 961 17.28 1.61 -5.97
C GLU A 961 16.13 2.60 -6.20
N ILE A 962 15.80 3.38 -5.17
CA ILE A 962 14.90 4.53 -5.25
C ILE A 962 15.72 5.78 -4.93
N ARG A 963 15.81 6.70 -5.88
CA ARG A 963 16.51 7.98 -5.70
C ARG A 963 15.52 9.13 -5.66
N THR A 964 15.70 10.04 -4.71
CA THR A 964 14.78 11.16 -4.43
C THR A 964 15.49 12.48 -4.68
N PHE A 965 14.83 13.41 -5.36
CA PHE A 965 15.39 14.70 -5.75
C PHE A 965 14.40 15.83 -5.52
N PHE A 966 14.92 17.00 -5.15
CA PHE A 966 14.27 18.27 -5.48
C PHE A 966 14.78 18.75 -6.82
N VAL A 967 13.85 19.08 -7.71
CA VAL A 967 14.11 19.64 -9.03
C VAL A 967 13.51 21.04 -9.10
N TYR A 968 14.33 21.99 -9.53
CA TYR A 968 13.92 23.37 -9.74
C TYR A 968 14.02 23.70 -11.23
N PHE A 969 12.95 24.27 -11.76
CA PHE A 969 12.86 24.69 -13.15
C PHE A 969 13.11 26.19 -13.28
N GLN A 970 13.55 26.63 -14.45
CA GLN A 970 13.65 28.03 -14.79
C GLN A 970 12.25 28.64 -14.84
N SER A 971 12.02 29.73 -14.09
CA SER A 971 10.79 30.51 -14.19
C SER A 971 10.61 31.00 -15.63
N GLN A 972 9.49 30.62 -16.27
CA GLN A 972 9.13 31.03 -17.63
C GLN A 972 8.40 32.38 -17.65
#